data_AF-A0A9J7LB35-F1
#
_entry.id   AF-A0A9J7LB35-F1
#
_cell.length_a   1.000
_cell.length_b   1.000
_cell.length_c   1.000
_cell.angle_alpha   90.00
_cell.angle_beta   90.00
_cell.angle_gamma   90.00
#
_symmetry.space_group_name_H-M   'P 1'
#
loop_
_entity.id
_entity.type
_entity.pdbx_description
1 polymer ?
#
loop_
_entity_poly.entity_id
_entity_poly.type
_entity_poly.pdbx_seq_one_letter_code
_entity_poly.pdbx_strand_id
1 'polypeptide(L)'
;MFLPSNTTDSSPLGPLYRNLIREVMVDIAATSTVGDLVVDMATLQTGNVTNVTYVLMCCTYDVFTLLTDGRVLVTSQLDFNIQYSIPVAELDSFGAILTAYVIHVNLTSDVSLYKDPDGLCNTTSFYVTMEENSNIVSADLGSLTNQSFSGVQFYLVPGGDADRFSIDSSSGVITPNSPLDREERDTLVFRIAMATRYDVTFGTVTVTVTDINDNAPTIVETWSSEYILQSTPINSIVGLVRGEDPDAGENATLTYTIVTEAEEDFSELFFINNVTGVITVISNFKVIREHIPLKIRALDNGEPPRFAETTVELSLLSNDAVGNLTRLEVSVREDVAIGTALVNATVPASAGDGTIVYTYVMQDPSGINVNFFDVHNETGEITVISELDRETEPSHQFFVEPIADSGCARQGLILVVITLEDINDNDPVFKHQTLQGTVRENTPIGEPVIVIPELAVTDEDFGINGSIYLHLSGTGSNNFAANSTTGLIYVNGNLDYEAAQSFSLTVEARDRDGTSGYRSATARLAIELQDENDNSPQFSQEDFHFFIPENSNDSAPVGTVLATDRDSGQDGKVDHFIVDGGDGVFQLDFSSGQLTLVRGDLLDREAVDWYTLTIRAQDRGSPSLYNFTNVNVTVTDVNDNAPSFDDDTLRHTVTREPIRTEENLPSGTHLLTLCVTDPDAGVSGAVRLDVNTGGFFAVMLDNSTQHWAVVSMGVLDREERETHELGITATDMGTPALSSSITIVLAVGDVNDVPPTFLEPPDEVTLLGGSHPGTLVAIFAVEDPDVNGTIEYSVAGDPDGLFGIDEEGVVVLDMQLPNDVITRNVTIEVTDGLHLTNTTLRVHVEDGSSLSSLEFQQDNYDFDVVENSPSGTVLGTVNISSDQSVLYNFQSDQMGHNFAINNYTGGIVTRLPLDREESDEHYLIVVATEQTVNPRKAYAAVAVRVVDVNDNAPEFGGETYDVDVLENVPVGHIVFSPSASDADVGENADIVYSRAEGDDTFTVDPETGAVRVNGTLDREAADRHLVVVQSTDKGDPPLSSTVTVLIHVGDVNDNSPIFTQGHYNISVPENNDDKQVLSAAAADSDIGTNGRVRYYLMAADNFTIGELTGEISATFTFDRESVSSYNFTVLAVDGGDPPRSSAAEVSITVTDVNDNSPAFLRTPYREMVPEDTSTGTSVFTVTATDADSGENGAVSYQENPGGICGDLFLVDSTTGVLRTRQSLLRISPTERENCVANVTAYDHGPDQKRTAVEARLRLTL
;
A
#
# COMPACT_ATOMS: atom_id res chain seq x y z
N MET A 1 6.46 -71.44 8.87
CA MET A 1 6.45 -72.48 7.83
C MET A 1 7.13 -71.86 6.61
N PHE A 2 8.28 -72.44 6.22
CA PHE A 2 9.10 -72.19 5.01
C PHE A 2 9.74 -70.80 4.72
N LEU A 3 11.01 -70.71 5.10
CA LEU A 3 12.21 -70.27 4.35
C LEU A 3 12.29 -70.82 2.89
N PRO A 4 13.32 -70.57 2.06
CA PRO A 4 14.40 -69.53 1.97
C PRO A 4 14.65 -69.07 0.49
N SER A 5 15.68 -68.30 0.08
CA SER A 5 17.11 -68.63 -0.24
C SER A 5 17.43 -68.03 -1.63
N ASN A 6 18.62 -67.59 -2.08
CA ASN A 6 19.98 -67.48 -1.55
C ASN A 6 20.89 -66.82 -2.64
N THR A 7 22.02 -66.22 -2.19
CA THR A 7 23.42 -66.30 -2.73
C THR A 7 23.78 -65.60 -4.06
N THR A 8 24.99 -65.04 -4.30
CA THR A 8 26.37 -65.16 -3.72
C THR A 8 27.21 -64.02 -4.36
N ASP A 9 28.05 -63.23 -3.69
CA ASP A 9 29.34 -63.51 -2.99
C ASP A 9 30.59 -63.41 -3.90
N SER A 10 31.54 -62.52 -3.56
CA SER A 10 32.98 -62.84 -3.57
C SER A 10 33.81 -61.81 -2.76
N SER A 11 34.43 -62.33 -1.71
CA SER A 11 35.39 -61.74 -0.74
C SER A 11 36.87 -61.99 -1.23
N PRO A 12 38.03 -61.83 -0.48
CA PRO A 12 38.17 -61.73 1.00
C PRO A 12 39.46 -61.07 1.64
N LEU A 13 39.50 -61.13 3.00
CA LEU A 13 40.61 -61.07 4.01
C LEU A 13 41.20 -59.69 4.39
N GLY A 14 41.23 -59.14 5.63
CA GLY A 14 41.09 -59.59 7.05
C GLY A 14 42.37 -59.21 7.87
N PRO A 15 42.46 -59.17 9.24
CA PRO A 15 41.44 -59.35 10.30
C PRO A 15 41.61 -58.58 11.67
N LEU A 16 40.52 -58.54 12.50
CA LEU A 16 40.41 -58.82 13.97
C LEU A 16 39.64 -57.81 14.89
N TYR A 17 38.43 -58.24 15.36
CA TYR A 17 37.79 -58.16 16.72
C TYR A 17 37.42 -56.79 17.36
N ARG A 18 36.30 -56.52 18.09
CA ARG A 18 35.18 -57.28 18.71
C ARG A 18 34.07 -56.31 19.26
N ASN A 19 32.78 -56.63 19.02
CA ASN A 19 31.53 -56.44 19.82
C ASN A 19 31.19 -55.22 20.72
N LEU A 20 30.08 -54.55 20.34
CA LEU A 20 28.82 -54.25 21.08
C LEU A 20 28.82 -53.38 22.38
N ILE A 21 28.12 -52.23 22.35
CA ILE A 21 26.90 -51.89 23.15
C ILE A 21 26.60 -50.36 23.15
N ARG A 22 25.30 -50.03 22.99
CA ARG A 22 24.52 -48.81 23.35
C ARG A 22 24.61 -47.54 22.49
N GLU A 23 23.60 -47.38 21.63
CA GLU A 23 22.83 -46.14 21.59
C GLU A 23 22.09 -45.97 22.93
N VAL A 24 22.17 -44.79 23.53
CA VAL A 24 21.31 -44.38 24.64
C VAL A 24 20.31 -43.40 24.05
N MET A 25 19.12 -43.88 23.71
CA MET A 25 17.95 -43.00 23.66
C MET A 25 17.53 -42.74 25.11
N VAL A 26 17.41 -41.46 25.48
CA VAL A 26 16.74 -41.07 26.72
C VAL A 26 15.34 -40.59 26.33
N ASP A 27 14.36 -41.47 26.46
CA ASP A 27 12.95 -41.07 26.49
C ASP A 27 12.66 -40.45 27.87
N ILE A 28 12.31 -39.16 27.89
CA ILE A 28 11.63 -38.56 29.04
C ILE A 28 10.18 -38.33 28.61
N ALA A 29 9.27 -39.13 29.17
CA ALA A 29 7.84 -38.94 28.99
C ALA A 29 7.38 -37.69 29.74
N ALA A 30 6.92 -36.67 29.02
CA ALA A 30 6.15 -35.57 29.60
C ALA A 30 4.68 -35.72 29.19
N THR A 31 3.88 -36.19 30.13
CA THR A 31 2.41 -36.15 30.09
C THR A 31 1.94 -34.73 30.44
N SER A 32 1.17 -34.10 29.54
CA SER A 32 0.18 -33.03 29.79
C SER A 32 0.65 -31.69 30.40
N THR A 33 0.41 -30.62 29.62
CA THR A 33 -0.05 -29.26 29.98
C THR A 33 0.69 -28.43 31.07
N VAL A 34 1.26 -27.31 30.61
CA VAL A 34 1.65 -26.08 31.36
C VAL A 34 2.88 -26.19 32.28
N GLY A 35 3.95 -25.43 31.96
CA GLY A 35 4.98 -24.97 32.91
C GLY A 35 6.46 -25.32 32.60
N ASP A 36 7.24 -24.26 32.33
CA ASP A 36 8.69 -23.98 32.56
C ASP A 36 9.79 -25.04 32.31
N LEU A 37 10.78 -24.67 31.48
CA LEU A 37 12.10 -25.32 31.36
C LEU A 37 13.18 -24.38 31.98
N VAL A 38 14.02 -24.90 32.88
CA VAL A 38 15.13 -24.15 33.53
C VAL A 38 16.46 -24.88 33.26
N VAL A 39 17.51 -24.16 32.84
CA VAL A 39 18.88 -24.71 32.65
C VAL A 39 19.91 -23.83 33.37
N ASP A 40 20.81 -24.46 34.14
CA ASP A 40 21.83 -23.84 35.01
C ASP A 40 23.24 -23.93 34.38
N MET A 41 23.99 -22.81 34.31
CA MET A 41 25.27 -22.66 33.59
C MET A 41 26.52 -22.65 34.49
N ALA A 42 26.44 -23.14 35.73
CA ALA A 42 27.56 -23.07 36.68
C ALA A 42 28.70 -24.12 36.52
N THR A 43 28.97 -24.69 35.33
CA THR A 43 30.01 -25.74 35.19
C THR A 43 30.91 -25.62 33.97
N LEU A 44 31.80 -24.62 33.93
CA LEU A 44 33.04 -24.65 33.12
C LEU A 44 34.12 -23.75 33.77
N GLN A 45 34.91 -24.33 34.67
CA GLN A 45 36.16 -23.75 35.14
C GLN A 45 37.33 -24.39 34.41
N THR A 46 38.11 -23.61 33.65
CA THR A 46 39.49 -23.95 33.29
C THR A 46 40.36 -22.70 33.37
N GLY A 47 41.39 -22.76 34.21
CA GLY A 47 42.26 -21.64 34.55
C GLY A 47 43.30 -21.27 33.50
N ASN A 48 43.82 -20.05 33.66
CA ASN A 48 44.85 -19.36 32.88
C ASN A 48 44.45 -18.83 31.50
N VAL A 49 43.38 -18.04 31.48
CA VAL A 49 43.20 -16.97 30.49
C VAL A 49 42.90 -15.70 31.28
N THR A 50 43.79 -14.71 31.24
CA THR A 50 43.64 -13.44 31.99
C THR A 50 42.93 -12.33 31.22
N ASN A 51 42.40 -12.61 30.03
CA ASN A 51 41.38 -11.78 29.36
C ASN A 51 40.52 -12.68 28.48
N VAL A 52 39.31 -12.99 28.94
CA VAL A 52 38.24 -13.50 28.09
C VAL A 52 37.19 -12.40 28.03
N THR A 53 37.14 -11.68 26.92
CA THR A 53 36.04 -10.77 26.61
C THR A 53 34.93 -11.60 25.98
N TYR A 54 33.79 -11.70 26.65
CA TYR A 54 32.57 -12.22 26.05
C TYR A 54 31.90 -11.07 25.30
N VAL A 55 31.75 -11.19 23.98
CA VAL A 55 30.90 -10.30 23.19
C VAL A 55 29.55 -11.01 23.03
N LEU A 56 28.54 -10.57 23.77
CA LEU A 56 27.14 -10.88 23.46
C LEU A 56 26.68 -9.86 22.41
N MET A 57 26.34 -10.32 21.22
CA MET A 57 25.49 -9.57 20.29
C MET A 57 24.05 -9.99 20.53
N CYS A 58 23.24 -9.11 21.09
CA CYS A 58 21.78 -9.25 21.18
C CYS A 58 21.14 -8.24 20.23
N CYS A 59 20.34 -8.73 19.29
CA CYS A 59 19.30 -7.96 18.60
C CYS A 59 18.07 -8.86 18.45
N THR A 60 17.07 -8.69 19.31
CA THR A 60 15.62 -8.85 19.05
C THR A 60 14.87 -8.46 20.32
N TYR A 61 13.90 -7.56 20.22
CA TYR A 61 12.96 -7.26 21.30
C TYR A 61 11.80 -8.25 21.23
N ASP A 62 11.90 -9.32 22.02
CA ASP A 62 10.72 -9.97 22.60
C ASP A 62 10.96 -10.10 24.11
N VAL A 63 9.90 -9.88 24.89
CA VAL A 63 9.95 -9.52 26.31
C VAL A 63 10.57 -10.63 27.19
N PHE A 64 11.84 -10.45 27.57
CA PHE A 64 12.48 -11.18 28.66
C PHE A 64 12.45 -10.32 29.93
N THR A 65 11.72 -10.75 30.96
CA THR A 65 11.83 -10.08 32.27
C THR A 65 12.96 -10.72 33.07
N LEU A 66 14.01 -9.94 33.34
CA LEU A 66 15.10 -10.33 34.23
C LEU A 66 14.62 -10.13 35.68
N LEU A 67 14.47 -11.22 36.42
CA LEU A 67 14.22 -11.13 37.85
C LEU A 67 15.54 -10.80 38.55
N THR A 68 15.45 -10.07 39.67
CA THR A 68 16.61 -9.51 40.41
C THR A 68 17.57 -10.56 40.97
N ASP A 69 17.28 -11.85 40.83
CA ASP A 69 18.12 -12.98 41.20
C ASP A 69 18.85 -13.64 40.02
N GLY A 70 18.78 -13.07 38.81
CA GLY A 70 19.53 -13.51 37.64
C GLY A 70 18.85 -14.60 36.80
N ARG A 71 17.52 -14.76 36.93
CA ARG A 71 16.73 -15.67 36.07
C ARG A 71 15.93 -14.91 35.01
N VAL A 72 15.69 -15.58 33.88
CA VAL A 72 15.01 -15.05 32.69
C VAL A 72 13.77 -15.89 32.37
N LEU A 73 12.61 -15.24 32.15
CA LEU A 73 11.35 -15.87 31.76
C LEU A 73 11.07 -15.64 30.25
N VAL A 74 10.57 -16.66 29.53
CA VAL A 74 10.34 -16.62 28.08
C VAL A 74 8.88 -17.01 27.75
N THR A 75 8.18 -16.25 26.90
CA THR A 75 6.76 -16.46 26.57
C THR A 75 6.46 -16.37 25.06
N SER A 76 6.82 -17.37 24.25
CA SER A 76 6.12 -17.75 23.00
C SER A 76 6.71 -19.05 22.41
N GLN A 77 5.90 -19.80 21.65
CA GLN A 77 6.21 -21.13 21.09
C GLN A 77 6.78 -21.04 19.67
N LEU A 78 7.83 -21.81 19.35
CA LEU A 78 7.89 -22.79 18.23
C LEU A 78 9.25 -23.52 18.17
N ASP A 79 9.21 -24.74 17.62
CA ASP A 79 10.13 -25.88 17.82
C ASP A 79 11.42 -25.90 16.96
N PHE A 80 12.54 -26.37 17.52
CA PHE A 80 13.69 -26.90 16.76
C PHE A 80 14.34 -28.15 17.43
N ASN A 81 14.93 -29.02 16.61
CA ASN A 81 15.56 -30.30 17.00
C ASN A 81 17.05 -30.30 16.57
N ILE A 82 18.00 -30.63 17.47
CA ILE A 82 19.46 -30.53 17.23
C ILE A 82 20.15 -31.91 17.32
N GLN A 83 21.06 -32.24 16.40
CA GLN A 83 22.01 -33.37 16.48
C GLN A 83 23.47 -32.91 16.26
N TYR A 84 24.43 -33.51 16.98
CA TYR A 84 25.88 -33.19 16.92
C TYR A 84 26.74 -34.39 16.45
N SER A 85 27.87 -34.12 15.79
CA SER A 85 29.00 -35.06 15.66
C SER A 85 30.36 -34.34 15.57
N ILE A 86 31.45 -34.94 16.08
CA ILE A 86 32.81 -34.36 16.22
C ILE A 86 33.88 -35.34 15.67
N PRO A 87 34.93 -34.88 14.96
CA PRO A 87 36.21 -35.59 14.87
C PRO A 87 37.46 -34.80 15.35
N VAL A 88 38.55 -35.54 15.57
CA VAL A 88 39.72 -35.29 16.45
C VAL A 88 41.01 -34.89 15.68
N ALA A 89 41.91 -34.15 16.34
CA ALA A 89 43.18 -33.59 15.84
C ALA A 89 44.44 -34.49 16.02
N GLU A 90 45.51 -34.24 15.25
CA GLU A 90 46.91 -34.66 15.53
C GLU A 90 47.89 -33.49 15.30
N LEU A 91 48.92 -33.36 16.15
CA LEU A 91 50.03 -32.37 16.14
C LEU A 91 51.32 -32.95 15.52
N ASP A 92 52.18 -32.09 14.94
CA ASP A 92 53.52 -32.48 14.48
C ASP A 92 54.67 -32.12 15.44
N SER A 93 55.87 -32.62 15.12
CA SER A 93 57.07 -32.64 15.98
C SER A 93 57.85 -31.33 16.11
N PHE A 94 57.39 -30.20 15.54
CA PHE A 94 57.95 -28.87 15.84
C PHE A 94 56.96 -27.93 16.52
N GLY A 95 55.79 -28.43 16.93
CA GLY A 95 54.90 -27.70 17.83
C GLY A 95 54.11 -26.56 17.18
N ALA A 96 53.82 -26.64 15.88
CA ALA A 96 52.93 -25.71 15.20
C ALA A 96 51.88 -26.44 14.33
N ILE A 97 50.60 -26.15 14.59
CA ILE A 97 49.43 -26.31 13.71
C ILE A 97 48.64 -25.01 13.93
N LEU A 98 48.43 -24.07 12.99
CA LEU A 98 47.88 -24.07 11.62
C LEU A 98 46.43 -24.60 11.53
N THR A 99 45.46 -23.67 11.67
CA THR A 99 44.01 -23.70 11.36
C THR A 99 42.98 -23.87 12.50
N ALA A 100 41.86 -23.16 12.28
CA ALA A 100 40.70 -22.90 13.12
C ALA A 100 39.69 -24.07 13.16
N TYR A 101 38.85 -24.10 14.20
CA TYR A 101 37.72 -25.03 14.32
C TYR A 101 36.46 -24.45 13.69
N VAL A 102 35.82 -25.18 12.77
CA VAL A 102 34.46 -24.95 12.28
C VAL A 102 33.51 -25.91 12.99
N ILE A 103 32.48 -25.39 13.66
CA ILE A 103 31.31 -26.16 14.09
C ILE A 103 30.34 -26.20 12.90
N HIS A 104 30.02 -27.38 12.37
CA HIS A 104 28.91 -27.54 11.42
C HIS A 104 27.60 -27.70 12.20
N VAL A 105 26.73 -26.70 12.12
CA VAL A 105 25.29 -26.86 12.36
C VAL A 105 24.65 -26.97 10.98
N ASN A 106 24.10 -28.14 10.65
CA ASN A 106 23.45 -28.35 9.35
C ASN A 106 21.99 -27.92 9.48
N LEU A 107 21.67 -26.71 9.01
CA LEU A 107 20.29 -26.23 8.86
C LEU A 107 19.82 -26.63 7.46
N THR A 108 19.08 -27.74 7.36
CA THR A 108 18.35 -28.10 6.14
C THR A 108 16.93 -27.55 6.21
N SER A 109 16.79 -26.24 6.02
CA SER A 109 15.54 -25.57 5.65
C SER A 109 15.83 -24.09 5.47
N ASP A 110 15.31 -23.52 4.38
CA ASP A 110 15.38 -22.11 4.02
C ASP A 110 15.07 -21.21 5.22
N VAL A 111 16.03 -20.35 5.60
CA VAL A 111 15.83 -19.29 6.57
C VAL A 111 15.64 -17.99 5.79
N SER A 112 14.38 -17.57 5.73
CA SER A 112 13.93 -16.23 5.34
C SER A 112 14.52 -15.19 6.30
N LEU A 113 15.06 -14.09 5.76
CA LEU A 113 15.35 -12.91 6.56
C LEU A 113 14.01 -12.26 6.94
N TYR A 114 13.66 -12.38 8.23
CA TYR A 114 12.55 -11.71 8.89
C TYR A 114 13.07 -10.35 9.40
N LYS A 115 12.38 -9.25 9.09
CA LYS A 115 12.65 -7.90 9.61
C LYS A 115 11.61 -7.56 10.68
N ASP A 116 12.05 -7.11 11.86
CA ASP A 116 11.20 -6.74 13.01
C ASP A 116 10.65 -5.28 12.86
N PRO A 117 9.51 -4.91 13.50
CA PRO A 117 8.71 -3.69 13.23
C PRO A 117 9.25 -2.33 13.69
N ASP A 118 10.36 -2.24 14.44
CA ASP A 118 10.70 -1.00 15.18
C ASP A 118 11.97 -0.26 14.72
N GLY A 119 12.56 -0.59 13.57
CA GLY A 119 13.53 0.30 12.88
C GLY A 119 14.82 0.72 13.63
N LEU A 120 15.13 0.19 14.81
CA LEU A 120 16.25 0.61 15.65
C LEU A 120 17.25 -0.53 15.87
N CYS A 121 18.10 -0.80 14.88
CA CYS A 121 19.47 -1.33 14.97
C CYS A 121 19.91 -1.80 13.58
N ASN A 122 20.44 -0.90 12.75
CA ASN A 122 21.07 -1.28 11.49
C ASN A 122 22.47 -0.68 11.40
N THR A 123 23.43 -1.26 12.13
CA THR A 123 24.86 -1.14 11.77
C THR A 123 25.60 -2.38 12.24
N THR A 124 25.92 -3.28 11.31
CA THR A 124 26.97 -4.28 11.54
C THR A 124 28.32 -3.57 11.44
N SER A 125 29.05 -3.46 12.55
CA SER A 125 30.38 -2.80 12.55
C SER A 125 31.49 -3.84 12.36
N PHE A 126 32.32 -3.63 11.34
CA PHE A 126 33.47 -4.45 11.00
C PHE A 126 34.76 -3.70 11.36
N TYR A 127 35.67 -4.35 12.10
CA TYR A 127 36.95 -3.77 12.47
C TYR A 127 38.06 -4.50 11.69
N VAL A 128 38.82 -3.73 10.92
CA VAL A 128 39.88 -4.24 10.05
C VAL A 128 41.17 -3.52 10.41
N THR A 129 42.26 -4.26 10.50
CA THR A 129 43.62 -3.69 10.67
C THR A 129 44.37 -3.81 9.35
N MET A 130 44.95 -2.72 8.88
CA MET A 130 45.76 -2.68 7.65
C MET A 130 47.16 -2.18 7.96
N GLU A 131 48.18 -2.81 7.38
CA GLU A 131 49.56 -2.34 7.50
C GLU A 131 49.81 -1.20 6.53
N GLU A 132 50.49 -0.15 7.01
CA GLU A 132 50.88 1.01 6.22
C GLU A 132 51.78 0.63 5.03
N ASN A 133 51.70 1.41 3.93
CA ASN A 133 52.28 1.13 2.61
C ASN A 133 51.96 -0.26 2.01
N SER A 134 51.13 -1.07 2.68
CA SER A 134 50.74 -2.38 2.21
C SER A 134 49.59 -2.26 1.23
N ASN A 135 49.79 -2.77 0.03
CA ASN A 135 48.71 -3.02 -0.93
C ASN A 135 48.09 -4.42 -0.72
N ILE A 136 48.37 -5.05 0.43
CA ILE A 136 47.94 -6.43 0.70
C ILE A 136 46.48 -6.41 1.20
N VAL A 137 45.68 -7.23 0.53
CA VAL A 137 44.28 -7.56 0.85
C VAL A 137 44.10 -7.81 2.35
N SER A 138 43.26 -7.02 3.01
CA SER A 138 42.83 -7.33 4.38
C SER A 138 41.31 -7.46 4.46
N ALA A 139 40.90 -8.54 5.12
CA ALA A 139 39.54 -9.02 5.34
C ALA A 139 38.71 -9.39 4.08
N ASP A 140 38.68 -10.68 3.76
CA ASP A 140 37.57 -11.28 3.01
C ASP A 140 36.35 -11.30 3.95
N LEU A 141 35.44 -10.33 3.78
CA LEU A 141 34.20 -10.25 4.57
C LEU A 141 33.31 -11.50 4.37
N GLY A 142 33.47 -12.19 3.24
CA GLY A 142 32.85 -13.50 2.96
C GLY A 142 33.53 -14.69 3.64
N SER A 143 34.72 -14.53 4.24
CA SER A 143 35.39 -15.55 5.05
C SER A 143 35.25 -15.33 6.56
N LEU A 144 34.91 -14.12 7.02
CA LEU A 144 34.59 -13.80 8.42
C LEU A 144 33.20 -14.30 8.83
N THR A 145 32.35 -14.53 7.83
CA THR A 145 31.05 -15.18 7.91
C THR A 145 31.23 -16.59 7.34
N ASN A 146 31.10 -17.64 8.15
CA ASN A 146 31.58 -18.99 7.80
C ASN A 146 30.71 -19.75 6.75
N GLN A 147 30.32 -19.08 5.66
CA GLN A 147 29.64 -19.63 4.49
C GLN A 147 30.18 -18.93 3.24
N SER A 148 30.61 -19.70 2.24
CA SER A 148 30.84 -19.17 0.90
C SER A 148 29.54 -18.56 0.37
N PHE A 149 29.42 -17.24 0.43
CA PHE A 149 28.26 -16.50 -0.06
C PHE A 149 28.25 -16.51 -1.60
N SER A 150 27.72 -17.59 -2.17
CA SER A 150 27.34 -17.62 -3.57
C SER A 150 26.13 -16.70 -3.79
N GLY A 151 26.39 -15.46 -4.22
CA GLY A 151 25.34 -14.51 -4.63
C GLY A 151 25.11 -13.32 -3.71
N VAL A 152 26.04 -13.02 -2.80
CA VAL A 152 26.07 -11.74 -2.08
C VAL A 152 27.09 -10.84 -2.78
N GLN A 153 26.65 -9.64 -3.13
CA GLN A 153 27.48 -8.60 -3.71
C GLN A 153 27.78 -7.48 -2.73
N PHE A 154 29.05 -7.10 -2.67
CA PHE A 154 29.54 -6.05 -1.77
C PHE A 154 29.74 -4.75 -2.54
N TYR A 155 29.25 -3.65 -1.97
CA TYR A 155 29.39 -2.30 -2.54
C TYR A 155 29.92 -1.34 -1.48
N LEU A 156 30.77 -0.40 -1.87
CA LEU A 156 31.14 0.73 -1.01
C LEU A 156 30.01 1.75 -1.05
N VAL A 157 29.57 2.21 0.11
CA VAL A 157 28.60 3.31 0.19
C VAL A 157 29.37 4.63 0.10
N PRO A 158 29.07 5.50 -0.88
CA PRO A 158 29.76 6.77 -1.03
C PRO A 158 29.66 7.65 0.22
N GLY A 159 30.76 8.25 0.64
CA GLY A 159 30.85 9.13 1.82
C GLY A 159 31.83 8.65 2.90
N GLY A 160 32.29 9.56 3.76
CA GLY A 160 33.35 9.28 4.74
C GLY A 160 34.70 9.01 4.06
N ASP A 161 35.40 7.96 4.47
CA ASP A 161 36.69 7.55 3.86
C ASP A 161 36.54 6.56 2.70
N ALA A 162 35.31 6.31 2.20
CA ALA A 162 35.02 5.27 1.20
C ALA A 162 35.82 5.42 -0.10
N ASP A 163 36.07 6.66 -0.54
CA ASP A 163 36.78 6.99 -1.79
C ASP A 163 38.26 6.53 -1.77
N ARG A 164 38.82 6.26 -0.58
CA ARG A 164 40.17 5.74 -0.41
C ARG A 164 40.25 4.23 -0.61
N PHE A 165 39.12 3.54 -0.75
CA PHE A 165 39.05 2.09 -0.85
C PHE A 165 38.27 1.64 -2.10
N SER A 166 38.53 0.41 -2.51
CA SER A 166 37.75 -0.36 -3.48
C SER A 166 37.35 -1.68 -2.81
N ILE A 167 36.18 -2.20 -3.17
CA ILE A 167 35.69 -3.48 -2.64
C ILE A 167 35.43 -4.44 -3.80
N ASP A 168 35.92 -5.67 -3.70
CA ASP A 168 35.59 -6.71 -4.67
C ASP A 168 34.13 -7.13 -4.47
N SER A 169 33.33 -6.92 -5.50
CA SER A 169 31.88 -7.16 -5.43
C SER A 169 31.50 -8.61 -5.12
N SER A 170 32.38 -9.60 -5.26
CA SER A 170 32.03 -11.02 -5.06
C SER A 170 32.58 -11.63 -3.78
N SER A 171 33.70 -11.11 -3.29
CA SER A 171 34.40 -11.59 -2.09
C SER A 171 34.32 -10.61 -0.92
N GLY A 172 33.93 -9.35 -1.15
CA GLY A 172 33.92 -8.32 -0.11
C GLY A 172 35.32 -7.93 0.35
N VAL A 173 36.35 -8.27 -0.43
CA VAL A 173 37.74 -7.90 -0.16
C VAL A 173 37.91 -6.40 -0.34
N ILE A 174 38.34 -5.73 0.71
CA ILE A 174 38.61 -4.28 0.71
C ILE A 174 40.07 -4.05 0.36
N THR A 175 40.32 -3.21 -0.64
CA THR A 175 41.65 -2.83 -1.11
C THR A 175 41.80 -1.31 -1.11
N PRO A 176 42.83 -0.74 -0.48
CA PRO A 176 43.04 0.70 -0.55
C PRO A 176 43.43 1.11 -1.98
N ASN A 177 42.84 2.20 -2.48
CA ASN A 177 43.02 2.71 -3.85
C ASN A 177 44.41 3.33 -4.06
N SER A 178 45.04 3.76 -2.98
CA SER A 178 46.44 4.18 -2.88
C SER A 178 47.05 3.60 -1.60
N PRO A 179 48.37 3.43 -1.51
CA PRO A 179 49.02 3.07 -0.25
C PRO A 179 48.49 3.96 0.88
N LEU A 180 48.08 3.34 1.99
CA LEU A 180 47.67 4.07 3.18
C LEU A 180 48.94 4.59 3.88
N ASP A 181 48.84 5.81 4.37
CA ASP A 181 49.86 6.55 5.13
C ASP A 181 49.20 6.89 6.47
N ARG A 182 49.77 6.36 7.55
CA ARG A 182 49.25 6.47 8.90
C ARG A 182 49.48 7.87 9.45
N GLU A 183 50.56 8.53 9.08
CA GLU A 183 50.88 9.90 9.51
C GLU A 183 49.89 10.93 8.96
N GLU A 184 49.21 10.60 7.85
CA GLU A 184 48.06 11.36 7.36
C GLU A 184 46.78 11.03 8.16
N ARG A 185 46.50 9.74 8.42
CA ARG A 185 45.30 9.31 9.16
C ARG A 185 45.44 7.89 9.73
N ASP A 186 45.39 7.75 11.06
CA ASP A 186 45.59 6.47 11.76
C ASP A 186 44.37 5.54 11.81
N THR A 187 43.17 6.10 11.64
CA THR A 187 41.89 5.37 11.61
C THR A 187 40.98 5.92 10.52
N LEU A 188 40.47 5.04 9.67
CA LEU A 188 39.55 5.37 8.59
C LEU A 188 38.20 4.69 8.80
N VAL A 189 37.09 5.40 8.52
CA VAL A 189 35.74 4.88 8.71
C VAL A 189 34.88 5.12 7.48
N PHE A 190 34.25 4.07 6.98
CA PHE A 190 33.34 4.14 5.84
C PHE A 190 32.25 3.06 5.93
N ARG A 191 31.25 3.14 5.06
CA ARG A 191 30.15 2.17 5.03
C ARG A 191 30.22 1.26 3.81
N ILE A 192 29.74 0.05 3.96
CA ILE A 192 29.58 -0.93 2.90
C ILE A 192 28.13 -1.40 2.86
N ALA A 193 27.66 -1.76 1.68
CA ALA A 193 26.39 -2.43 1.45
C ALA A 193 26.65 -3.88 1.05
N MET A 194 25.97 -4.81 1.72
CA MET A 194 26.00 -6.23 1.43
C MET A 194 24.64 -6.58 0.83
N ALA A 195 24.61 -6.75 -0.48
CA ALA A 195 23.42 -6.96 -1.27
C ALA A 195 23.29 -8.43 -1.64
N THR A 196 22.19 -9.06 -1.28
CA THR A 196 21.77 -10.34 -1.86
C THR A 196 20.75 -10.06 -2.97
N ARG A 197 20.29 -11.09 -3.70
CA ARG A 197 19.20 -10.89 -4.68
C ARG A 197 17.87 -10.41 -4.06
N TYR A 198 17.75 -10.39 -2.74
CA TYR A 198 16.50 -10.12 -2.02
C TYR A 198 16.59 -8.98 -0.99
N ASP A 199 17.79 -8.59 -0.55
CA ASP A 199 17.96 -7.65 0.57
C ASP A 199 19.32 -6.96 0.51
N VAL A 200 19.39 -5.70 0.96
CA VAL A 200 20.61 -4.90 1.03
C VAL A 200 20.80 -4.42 2.47
N THR A 201 21.86 -4.89 3.11
CA THR A 201 22.20 -4.53 4.50
C THR A 201 23.44 -3.67 4.54
N PHE A 202 23.45 -2.66 5.42
CA PHE A 202 24.58 -1.73 5.53
C PHE A 202 25.42 -2.03 6.78
N GLY A 203 26.74 -2.03 6.60
CA GLY A 203 27.71 -2.17 7.68
C GLY A 203 28.70 -1.01 7.71
N THR A 204 29.21 -0.68 8.89
CA THR A 204 30.27 0.33 9.06
C THR A 204 31.60 -0.41 9.16
N VAL A 205 32.59 -0.05 8.36
CA VAL A 205 33.95 -0.58 8.43
C VAL A 205 34.84 0.47 9.08
N THR A 206 35.54 0.08 10.15
CA THR A 206 36.60 0.86 10.78
C THR A 206 37.94 0.19 10.47
N VAL A 207 38.77 0.87 9.68
CA VAL A 207 40.13 0.46 9.34
C VAL A 207 41.10 1.16 10.27
N THR A 208 41.84 0.39 11.07
CA THR A 208 42.98 0.91 11.86
C THR A 208 44.26 0.63 11.09
N VAL A 209 45.06 1.67 10.84
CA VAL A 209 46.32 1.54 10.11
C VAL A 209 47.44 1.27 11.10
N THR A 210 48.15 0.15 10.92
CA THR A 210 49.32 -0.19 11.73
C THR A 210 50.56 0.42 11.11
N ASP A 211 51.24 1.20 11.95
CA ASP A 211 52.46 1.95 11.68
C ASP A 211 53.59 1.06 11.15
N ILE A 212 54.30 1.52 10.12
CA ILE A 212 55.58 0.95 9.70
C ILE A 212 56.67 2.01 9.78
N ASN A 213 57.93 1.57 9.90
CA ASN A 213 59.07 2.48 10.00
C ASN A 213 59.48 3.03 8.63
N ASP A 214 58.69 3.94 8.06
CA ASP A 214 58.89 4.47 6.71
C ASP A 214 59.20 5.97 6.64
N ASN A 215 59.13 6.70 7.75
CA ASN A 215 59.73 8.02 7.87
C ASN A 215 61.08 7.91 8.56
N ALA A 216 61.99 8.84 8.24
CA ALA A 216 63.23 8.95 8.98
C ALA A 216 63.05 10.07 10.01
N PRO A 217 63.68 9.95 11.19
CA PRO A 217 63.59 11.00 12.18
C PRO A 217 64.12 12.32 11.64
N THR A 218 63.56 13.42 12.12
CA THR A 218 64.00 14.77 11.77
C THR A 218 64.66 15.43 12.98
N ILE A 219 65.76 16.16 12.77
CA ILE A 219 66.39 16.92 13.84
C ILE A 219 65.70 18.27 13.93
N VAL A 220 64.90 18.46 14.98
CA VAL A 220 64.12 19.70 15.20
C VAL A 220 64.89 20.74 16.01
N GLU A 221 65.87 20.31 16.81
CA GLU A 221 66.66 21.21 17.64
C GLU A 221 68.11 20.72 17.76
N THR A 222 69.05 21.63 17.54
CA THR A 222 70.46 21.42 17.87
C THR A 222 70.99 22.61 18.64
N TRP A 223 71.62 22.34 19.78
CA TRP A 223 72.32 23.35 20.56
C TRP A 223 73.69 22.83 20.99
N SER A 224 74.69 23.71 21.01
CA SER A 224 76.01 23.37 21.52
C SER A 224 76.70 24.57 22.12
N SER A 225 77.59 24.32 23.07
CA SER A 225 78.52 25.34 23.51
C SER A 225 79.59 25.53 22.44
N GLU A 226 79.56 26.68 21.76
CA GLU A 226 80.51 27.04 20.68
C GLU A 226 81.98 26.84 21.11
N TYR A 227 82.28 27.00 22.41
CA TYR A 227 83.60 26.76 23.01
C TYR A 227 83.52 25.96 24.32
N ILE A 228 84.42 24.98 24.48
CA ILE A 228 84.60 24.18 25.70
C ILE A 228 86.01 24.38 26.24
N LEU A 229 86.15 24.69 27.53
CA LEU A 229 87.45 24.87 28.18
C LEU A 229 88.11 23.53 28.52
N GLN A 230 89.44 23.44 28.45
CA GLN A 230 90.19 22.24 28.88
C GLN A 230 89.88 21.82 30.33
N SER A 231 89.48 22.76 31.19
CA SER A 231 89.10 22.53 32.60
C SER A 231 87.61 22.20 32.83
N THR A 232 86.80 22.07 31.77
CA THR A 232 85.36 21.76 31.89
C THR A 232 85.16 20.48 32.71
N PRO A 233 84.40 20.55 33.82
CA PRO A 233 84.19 19.38 34.68
C PRO A 233 83.55 18.20 33.96
N ILE A 234 83.90 16.99 34.39
CA ILE A 234 83.19 15.77 34.00
C ILE A 234 81.72 15.90 34.42
N ASN A 235 80.82 15.45 33.55
CA ASN A 235 79.35 15.56 33.58
C ASN A 235 78.77 16.95 33.25
N SER A 236 79.57 17.94 32.87
CA SER A 236 79.04 19.20 32.33
C SER A 236 78.32 18.97 31.00
N ILE A 237 77.13 19.56 30.85
CA ILE A 237 76.36 19.55 29.60
C ILE A 237 76.96 20.58 28.64
N VAL A 238 77.25 20.16 27.41
CA VAL A 238 77.95 20.96 26.38
C VAL A 238 77.23 20.96 25.03
N GLY A 239 76.12 20.23 24.93
CA GLY A 239 75.26 20.26 23.76
C GLY A 239 73.98 19.46 23.97
N LEU A 240 73.06 19.63 23.04
CA LEU A 240 71.76 18.96 22.98
C LEU A 240 71.42 18.74 21.51
N VAL A 241 70.94 17.54 21.19
CA VAL A 241 70.30 17.23 19.91
C VAL A 241 68.94 16.65 20.21
N ARG A 242 67.88 17.25 19.67
CA ARG A 242 66.51 16.73 19.78
C ARG A 242 65.98 16.44 18.38
N GLY A 243 65.53 15.22 18.20
CA GLY A 243 64.79 14.79 17.02
C GLY A 243 63.32 14.51 17.35
N GLU A 244 62.50 14.57 16.31
CA GLU A 244 61.12 14.11 16.29
C GLU A 244 60.97 13.16 15.10
N ASP A 245 60.27 12.06 15.34
CA ASP A 245 59.97 11.06 14.32
C ASP A 245 58.46 11.10 14.03
N PRO A 246 58.04 11.23 12.76
CA PRO A 246 56.64 11.18 12.38
C PRO A 246 55.95 9.85 12.71
N ASP A 247 56.67 8.73 12.72
CA ASP A 247 56.13 7.38 12.96
C ASP A 247 55.59 7.25 14.42
N ALA A 248 54.92 6.15 14.78
CA ALA A 248 54.32 5.95 16.12
C ALA A 248 54.87 4.77 16.95
N GLY A 249 54.67 4.85 18.27
CA GLY A 249 55.02 3.76 19.18
C GLY A 249 56.53 3.50 19.25
N GLU A 250 56.95 2.24 19.09
CA GLU A 250 58.38 1.90 19.09
C GLU A 250 59.10 2.46 17.85
N ASN A 251 58.43 2.61 16.70
CA ASN A 251 59.01 3.20 15.49
C ASN A 251 59.30 4.70 15.68
N ALA A 252 58.47 5.42 16.45
CA ALA A 252 58.74 6.82 16.81
C ALA A 252 59.89 7.03 17.82
N THR A 253 60.31 5.96 18.49
CA THR A 253 61.12 6.08 19.71
C THR A 253 62.59 6.25 19.35
N LEU A 254 63.14 7.43 19.64
CA LEU A 254 64.50 7.79 19.24
C LEU A 254 65.57 7.38 20.25
N THR A 255 66.69 6.91 19.70
CA THR A 255 67.94 6.73 20.41
C THR A 255 69.08 7.55 19.80
N TYR A 256 69.82 8.25 20.65
CA TYR A 256 70.91 9.14 20.22
C TYR A 256 72.27 8.49 20.44
N THR A 257 73.14 8.55 19.43
CA THR A 257 74.50 8.00 19.49
C THR A 257 75.52 8.92 18.85
N ILE A 258 76.76 8.88 19.34
CA ILE A 258 77.90 9.55 18.69
C ILE A 258 78.45 8.57 17.64
N VAL A 259 78.49 9.00 16.37
CA VAL A 259 79.01 8.19 15.25
C VAL A 259 80.51 8.37 15.17
N THR A 260 81.25 7.26 15.20
CA THR A 260 82.70 7.25 15.11
C THR A 260 83.13 6.90 13.69
N GLU A 261 83.74 7.87 12.99
CA GLU A 261 84.36 7.64 11.68
C GLU A 261 85.86 7.31 11.86
N ALA A 262 86.39 6.42 11.02
CA ALA A 262 87.66 5.72 11.26
C ALA A 262 88.93 6.59 11.35
N GLU A 263 88.85 7.91 11.11
CA GLU A 263 90.01 8.81 11.17
C GLU A 263 90.01 9.75 12.40
N GLU A 264 88.88 10.03 13.08
CA GLU A 264 88.83 10.83 14.32
C GLU A 264 87.69 10.40 15.28
N ASP A 265 88.01 9.60 16.30
CA ASP A 265 87.05 9.14 17.33
C ASP A 265 87.15 9.99 18.61
N PHE A 266 86.07 10.71 18.93
CA PHE A 266 85.95 11.56 20.13
C PHE A 266 84.98 10.99 21.19
N SER A 267 84.50 9.76 21.01
CA SER A 267 83.56 9.10 21.94
C SER A 267 84.17 8.80 23.32
N GLU A 268 85.49 8.83 23.46
CA GLU A 268 86.17 8.76 24.77
C GLU A 268 86.06 10.05 25.60
N LEU A 269 85.72 11.19 24.97
CA LEU A 269 85.69 12.50 25.59
C LEU A 269 84.27 12.96 25.94
N PHE A 270 83.28 12.55 25.14
CA PHE A 270 81.89 12.98 25.26
C PHE A 270 80.95 11.78 25.34
N PHE A 271 79.92 11.92 26.16
CA PHE A 271 78.81 10.98 26.26
C PHE A 271 77.53 11.69 25.85
N ILE A 272 76.76 11.07 24.98
CA ILE A 272 75.39 11.47 24.71
C ILE A 272 74.43 10.57 25.49
N ASN A 273 73.47 11.19 26.19
CA ASN A 273 72.35 10.45 26.74
C ASN A 273 71.51 9.92 25.59
N ASN A 274 71.42 8.60 25.49
CA ASN A 274 70.78 7.93 24.37
C ASN A 274 69.26 8.09 24.34
N VAL A 275 68.61 8.68 25.35
CA VAL A 275 67.16 8.97 25.36
C VAL A 275 66.88 10.47 25.26
N THR A 276 67.66 11.30 25.96
CA THR A 276 67.40 12.75 26.03
C THR A 276 68.20 13.58 25.03
N GLY A 277 69.16 12.98 24.31
CA GLY A 277 70.00 13.67 23.33
C GLY A 277 71.00 14.69 23.91
N VAL A 278 71.15 14.71 25.24
CA VAL A 278 72.02 15.63 25.98
C VAL A 278 73.48 15.16 25.89
N ILE A 279 74.39 16.04 25.47
CA ILE A 279 75.83 15.76 25.34
C ILE A 279 76.56 16.26 26.59
N THR A 280 77.36 15.39 27.21
CA THR A 280 78.11 15.65 28.43
C THR A 280 79.58 15.28 28.29
N VAL A 281 80.45 15.97 29.02
CA VAL A 281 81.89 15.64 29.07
C VAL A 281 82.12 14.44 30.00
N ILE A 282 82.84 13.42 29.56
CA ILE A 282 83.11 12.21 30.39
C ILE A 282 84.59 11.95 30.70
N SER A 283 85.49 12.68 30.06
CA SER A 283 86.93 12.52 30.27
C SER A 283 87.66 13.85 30.18
N ASN A 284 88.80 13.93 30.87
CA ASN A 284 89.63 15.13 30.88
C ASN A 284 90.35 15.30 29.54
N PHE A 285 90.35 16.52 29.01
CA PHE A 285 90.98 16.84 27.73
C PHE A 285 92.51 16.91 27.81
N LYS A 286 93.20 15.99 27.13
CA LYS A 286 94.68 15.87 27.14
C LYS A 286 95.40 16.72 26.09
N VAL A 287 94.71 17.15 25.02
CA VAL A 287 95.28 17.92 23.89
C VAL A 287 94.25 18.96 23.42
N ILE A 288 94.72 20.16 23.05
CA ILE A 288 93.91 21.26 22.50
C ILE A 288 93.57 20.97 21.04
N ARG A 289 92.31 21.12 20.65
CA ARG A 289 91.84 20.99 19.25
C ARG A 289 90.88 22.12 18.92
N GLU A 290 91.16 22.85 17.84
CA GLU A 290 90.36 24.02 17.42
C GLU A 290 88.99 23.64 16.83
N HIS A 291 88.80 22.38 16.43
CA HIS A 291 87.55 21.89 15.83
C HIS A 291 87.33 20.43 16.25
N ILE A 292 86.23 20.16 16.94
CA ILE A 292 85.77 18.83 17.33
C ILE A 292 84.37 18.64 16.72
N PRO A 293 84.30 18.05 15.51
CA PRO A 293 83.02 17.70 14.90
C PRO A 293 82.47 16.45 15.58
N LEU A 294 81.43 16.61 16.41
CA LEU A 294 80.68 15.48 16.94
C LEU A 294 79.54 15.15 15.99
N LYS A 295 79.72 14.08 15.21
CA LYS A 295 78.65 13.54 14.38
C LYS A 295 77.68 12.77 15.28
N ILE A 296 76.45 13.26 15.40
CA ILE A 296 75.40 12.66 16.19
C ILE A 296 74.39 12.02 15.26
N ARG A 297 73.98 10.78 15.58
CA ARG A 297 72.91 10.06 14.90
C ARG A 297 71.74 9.88 15.84
N ALA A 298 70.58 10.39 15.43
CA ALA A 298 69.29 9.98 15.98
C ALA A 298 68.81 8.77 15.16
N LEU A 299 68.61 7.64 15.82
CA LEU A 299 68.20 6.37 15.25
C LEU A 299 66.84 6.02 15.86
N ASP A 300 65.84 5.76 15.03
CA ASP A 300 64.59 5.17 15.53
C ASP A 300 64.78 3.70 15.94
N ASN A 301 63.78 3.13 16.61
CA ASN A 301 63.80 1.73 17.02
C ASN A 301 62.98 0.82 16.08
N GLY A 302 62.62 1.29 14.88
CA GLY A 302 61.88 0.49 13.91
C GLY A 302 62.77 -0.50 13.12
N GLU A 303 62.14 -1.39 12.33
CA GLU A 303 62.82 -2.41 11.53
C GLU A 303 62.43 -2.30 10.03
N PRO A 304 63.37 -1.96 9.12
CA PRO A 304 64.78 -1.63 9.37
C PRO A 304 64.91 -0.23 10.01
N PRO A 305 65.89 -0.01 10.91
CA PRO A 305 66.03 1.26 11.61
C PRO A 305 66.47 2.37 10.67
N ARG A 306 65.82 3.53 10.74
CA ARG A 306 66.17 4.73 9.98
C ARG A 306 66.81 5.76 10.90
N PHE A 307 67.44 6.76 10.29
CA PHE A 307 68.23 7.72 11.04
C PHE A 307 68.35 9.07 10.36
N ALA A 308 68.56 10.09 11.19
CA ALA A 308 69.11 11.37 10.77
C ALA A 308 70.43 11.64 11.48
N GLU A 309 71.33 12.28 10.74
CA GLU A 309 72.62 12.71 11.27
C GLU A 309 72.72 14.22 11.26
N THR A 310 73.35 14.76 12.30
CA THR A 310 73.78 16.15 12.36
C THR A 310 75.19 16.21 12.93
N THR A 311 75.93 17.27 12.60
CA THR A 311 77.25 17.52 13.17
C THR A 311 77.15 18.68 14.14
N VAL A 312 77.47 18.40 15.40
CA VAL A 312 77.61 19.42 16.43
C VAL A 312 79.06 19.84 16.50
N GLU A 313 79.33 21.10 16.16
CA GLU A 313 80.68 21.64 16.11
C GLU A 313 81.09 22.24 17.46
N LEU A 314 82.14 21.67 18.07
CA LEU A 314 82.67 22.11 19.35
C LEU A 314 84.12 22.55 19.21
N SER A 315 84.50 23.69 19.78
CA SER A 315 85.90 24.14 19.78
C SER A 315 86.52 23.97 21.16
N LEU A 316 87.64 23.24 21.29
CA LEU A 316 88.32 23.07 22.58
C LEU A 316 89.41 24.12 22.78
N LEU A 317 89.16 25.07 23.68
CA LEU A 317 90.10 26.14 23.98
C LEU A 317 91.07 25.74 25.11
N SER A 318 92.34 26.13 24.94
CA SER A 318 93.34 26.09 26.01
C SER A 318 92.89 26.93 27.19
N ASN A 319 93.08 26.44 28.42
CA ASN A 319 92.92 27.26 29.63
C ASN A 319 93.84 28.52 29.60
N ASP A 320 94.88 28.55 28.75
CA ASP A 320 95.78 29.69 28.57
C ASP A 320 95.31 30.68 27.48
N ALA A 321 94.40 30.28 26.57
CA ALA A 321 93.85 31.16 25.53
C ALA A 321 92.68 32.02 26.03
N VAL A 322 92.07 31.60 27.15
CA VAL A 322 90.99 32.31 27.82
C VAL A 322 91.42 32.55 29.26
N GLY A 323 92.14 33.65 29.49
CA GLY A 323 92.31 34.18 30.83
C GLY A 323 90.94 34.54 31.41
N ASN A 324 90.64 34.07 32.63
CA ASN A 324 89.49 34.39 33.49
C ASN A 324 88.32 35.13 32.79
N LEU A 325 87.55 34.42 31.96
CA LEU A 325 86.41 34.98 31.24
C LEU A 325 85.29 35.31 32.25
N THR A 326 84.86 36.57 32.28
CA THR A 326 83.75 37.01 33.13
C THR A 326 82.50 37.06 32.25
N ARG A 327 81.49 36.22 32.53
CA ARG A 327 80.21 36.22 31.82
C ARG A 327 79.24 37.16 32.52
N LEU A 328 78.65 38.08 31.76
CA LEU A 328 77.71 39.08 32.23
C LEU A 328 76.40 38.89 31.48
N GLU A 329 75.38 38.41 32.19
CA GLU A 329 74.04 38.18 31.64
C GLU A 329 73.12 39.28 32.15
N VAL A 330 72.42 39.93 31.23
CA VAL A 330 71.41 40.93 31.57
C VAL A 330 70.16 40.66 30.76
N SER A 331 69.01 40.74 31.45
CA SER A 331 67.69 40.62 30.85
C SER A 331 67.08 42.01 30.79
N VAL A 332 66.62 42.43 29.62
CA VAL A 332 66.09 43.78 29.40
C VAL A 332 64.82 43.70 28.57
N ARG A 333 63.81 44.52 28.89
CA ARG A 333 62.63 44.62 28.04
C ARG A 333 63.00 45.28 26.72
N GLU A 334 62.39 44.83 25.62
CA GLU A 334 62.67 45.37 24.29
C GLU A 334 62.23 46.84 24.12
N ASP A 335 61.19 47.28 24.84
CA ASP A 335 60.75 48.69 24.90
C ASP A 335 61.69 49.62 25.69
N VAL A 336 62.89 49.15 26.02
CA VAL A 336 63.87 49.94 26.76
C VAL A 336 64.24 51.21 25.99
N ALA A 337 64.16 52.37 26.67
CA ALA A 337 64.43 53.65 26.04
C ALA A 337 65.89 53.75 25.56
N ILE A 338 66.09 54.28 24.36
CA ILE A 338 67.43 54.58 23.81
C ILE A 338 68.21 55.48 24.77
N GLY A 339 69.47 55.13 25.02
CA GLY A 339 70.37 55.77 25.97
C GLY A 339 70.34 55.16 27.38
N THR A 340 69.52 54.12 27.61
CA THR A 340 69.50 53.41 28.90
C THR A 340 70.78 52.60 29.09
N ALA A 341 71.41 52.76 30.24
CA ALA A 341 72.54 51.96 30.67
C ALA A 341 72.07 50.64 31.26
N LEU A 342 72.53 49.53 30.68
CA LEU A 342 72.08 48.19 31.04
C LEU A 342 72.92 47.62 32.16
N VAL A 343 74.24 47.61 31.96
CA VAL A 343 75.19 47.00 32.88
C VAL A 343 76.60 47.52 32.63
N ASN A 344 77.46 47.46 33.65
CA ASN A 344 78.86 47.85 33.53
C ASN A 344 79.74 46.60 33.41
N ALA A 345 80.33 46.39 32.24
CA ALA A 345 81.33 45.36 31.97
C ALA A 345 82.69 45.76 32.55
N THR A 346 82.79 45.83 33.88
CA THR A 346 83.99 46.27 34.61
C THR A 346 84.75 45.12 35.25
N VAL A 347 86.07 45.27 35.34
CA VAL A 347 86.99 44.32 36.01
C VAL A 347 87.59 44.95 37.27
N PRO A 348 87.83 44.19 38.36
CA PRO A 348 88.43 44.74 39.58
C PRO A 348 89.85 45.25 39.33
N ALA A 349 90.07 46.57 39.50
CA ALA A 349 91.39 47.17 39.33
C ALA A 349 92.39 46.62 40.36
N SER A 350 93.50 46.04 39.91
CA SER A 350 94.59 45.57 40.77
C SER A 350 95.64 46.66 40.96
N ALA A 351 96.33 46.68 42.11
CA ALA A 351 97.26 47.75 42.47
C ALA A 351 98.49 47.79 41.52
N GLY A 352 98.42 48.64 40.50
CA GLY A 352 99.47 48.80 39.49
C GLY A 352 98.94 49.05 38.07
N ASP A 353 97.65 48.79 37.83
CA ASP A 353 97.00 49.02 36.54
C ASP A 353 96.66 50.52 36.39
N GLY A 354 97.04 51.13 35.27
CA GLY A 354 96.68 52.53 34.95
C GLY A 354 95.17 52.69 34.66
N THR A 355 94.78 53.78 33.98
CA THR A 355 93.39 53.94 33.50
C THR A 355 93.04 52.79 32.55
N ILE A 356 91.94 52.08 32.84
CA ILE A 356 91.43 50.97 32.02
C ILE A 356 90.43 51.55 31.01
N VAL A 357 90.63 51.25 29.73
CA VAL A 357 89.75 51.63 28.62
C VAL A 357 89.01 50.40 28.12
N TYR A 358 87.70 50.45 28.06
CA TYR A 358 86.85 49.37 27.56
C TYR A 358 86.60 49.58 26.07
N THR A 359 86.73 48.52 25.28
CA THR A 359 86.44 48.59 23.86
C THR A 359 85.63 47.39 23.41
N TYR A 360 84.75 47.64 22.46
CA TYR A 360 84.04 46.60 21.75
C TYR A 360 85.04 45.81 20.90
N VAL A 361 85.06 44.49 21.01
CA VAL A 361 85.93 43.67 20.15
C VAL A 361 85.11 43.09 19.01
N MET A 362 85.61 43.24 17.78
CA MET A 362 85.05 42.66 16.55
C MET A 362 85.21 41.13 16.48
N GLN A 363 84.96 40.42 17.57
CA GLN A 363 84.67 38.99 17.60
C GLN A 363 83.20 38.77 17.98
N ASP A 364 82.34 39.73 17.66
CA ASP A 364 80.91 39.47 17.43
C ASP A 364 80.82 38.55 16.18
N PRO A 365 80.32 37.31 16.30
CA PRO A 365 80.19 36.42 15.16
C PRO A 365 79.29 36.97 14.04
N SER A 366 78.38 37.92 14.32
CA SER A 366 77.44 38.49 13.35
C SER A 366 77.74 39.94 12.91
N GLY A 367 78.45 40.72 13.74
CA GLY A 367 78.80 42.12 13.45
C GLY A 367 77.62 43.11 13.51
N ILE A 368 76.47 42.66 14.00
CA ILE A 368 75.20 43.41 13.99
C ILE A 368 75.01 44.18 15.31
N ASN A 369 75.57 43.68 16.42
CA ASN A 369 75.31 44.18 17.77
C ASN A 369 75.86 45.58 18.04
N VAL A 370 76.83 46.04 17.24
CA VAL A 370 77.36 47.43 17.28
C VAL A 370 76.36 48.49 16.83
N ASN A 371 75.26 48.09 16.18
CA ASN A 371 74.18 49.01 15.81
C ASN A 371 73.20 49.23 16.96
N PHE A 372 73.16 48.30 17.93
CA PHE A 372 72.18 48.25 19.01
C PHE A 372 72.75 48.65 20.37
N PHE A 373 74.04 48.37 20.61
CA PHE A 373 74.70 48.66 21.89
C PHE A 373 76.01 49.42 21.69
N ASP A 374 76.23 50.43 22.54
CA ASP A 374 77.50 51.14 22.68
C ASP A 374 78.14 50.80 24.03
N VAL A 375 79.47 50.83 24.08
CA VAL A 375 80.24 50.54 25.29
C VAL A 375 81.09 51.74 25.63
N HIS A 376 80.75 52.40 26.74
CA HIS A 376 81.42 53.60 27.16
C HIS A 376 82.87 53.32 27.56
N ASN A 377 83.79 53.94 26.83
CA ASN A 377 85.21 53.57 26.81
C ASN A 377 85.96 53.78 28.14
N GLU A 378 85.48 54.63 29.06
CA GLU A 378 86.13 54.85 30.37
C GLU A 378 85.45 54.12 31.54
N THR A 379 84.18 53.73 31.37
CA THR A 379 83.35 53.20 32.47
C THR A 379 82.95 51.74 32.26
N GLY A 380 83.06 51.22 31.03
CA GLY A 380 82.59 49.88 30.67
C GLY A 380 81.06 49.76 30.68
N GLU A 381 80.35 50.87 30.77
CA GLU A 381 78.89 50.95 30.76
C GLU A 381 78.35 50.64 29.36
N ILE A 382 77.44 49.68 29.29
CA ILE A 382 76.80 49.26 28.04
C ILE A 382 75.47 50.00 27.93
N THR A 383 75.30 50.79 26.86
CA THR A 383 74.10 51.58 26.62
C THR A 383 73.40 51.14 25.35
N VAL A 384 72.06 51.13 25.39
CA VAL A 384 71.23 50.90 24.21
C VAL A 384 71.28 52.12 23.31
N ILE A 385 71.56 51.96 22.01
CA ILE A 385 71.70 53.06 21.05
C ILE A 385 70.71 53.02 19.89
N SER A 386 70.00 51.91 19.69
CA SER A 386 68.86 51.80 18.79
C SER A 386 67.72 51.04 19.46
N GLU A 387 66.53 51.09 18.84
CA GLU A 387 65.38 50.29 19.28
C GLU A 387 65.75 48.80 19.23
N LEU A 388 65.27 48.05 20.22
CA LEU A 388 65.40 46.61 20.32
C LEU A 388 64.02 46.02 20.02
N ASP A 389 64.01 44.91 19.30
CA ASP A 389 62.80 44.21 18.84
C ASP A 389 63.11 42.72 18.98
N ARG A 390 62.38 42.05 19.86
CA ARG A 390 62.62 40.67 20.23
C ARG A 390 62.10 39.72 19.15
N GLU A 391 60.98 40.04 18.51
CA GLU A 391 60.34 39.22 17.48
C GLU A 391 61.24 39.07 16.25
N THR A 392 62.12 40.06 16.02
CA THR A 392 63.17 39.99 15.01
C THR A 392 64.46 39.33 15.52
N GLU A 393 64.94 39.68 16.72
CA GLU A 393 66.16 39.08 17.29
C GLU A 393 66.08 38.95 18.84
N PRO A 394 65.88 37.75 19.40
CA PRO A 394 65.50 37.59 20.81
C PRO A 394 66.66 37.71 21.82
N SER A 395 67.90 37.72 21.34
CA SER A 395 69.08 37.88 22.20
C SER A 395 70.29 38.39 21.44
N HIS A 396 71.12 39.17 22.12
CA HIS A 396 72.35 39.73 21.59
C HIS A 396 73.55 39.25 22.42
N GLN A 397 74.62 38.83 21.75
CA GLN A 397 75.84 38.34 22.41
C GLN A 397 77.08 38.99 21.80
N PHE A 398 77.94 39.56 22.65
CA PHE A 398 79.18 40.18 22.20
C PHE A 398 80.24 40.27 23.29
N PHE A 399 81.48 40.56 22.89
CA PHE A 399 82.62 40.64 23.79
C PHE A 399 83.09 42.08 24.02
N VAL A 400 83.35 42.40 25.30
CA VAL A 400 83.99 43.64 25.73
C VAL A 400 85.40 43.35 26.23
N GLU A 401 86.41 44.03 25.68
CA GLU A 401 87.82 43.91 26.10
C GLU A 401 88.23 45.12 26.94
N PRO A 402 88.67 44.90 28.20
CA PRO A 402 89.33 45.92 29.02
C PRO A 402 90.82 46.02 28.69
N ILE A 403 91.27 47.21 28.25
CA ILE A 403 92.64 47.52 27.83
C ILE A 403 93.28 48.53 28.79
N ALA A 404 94.45 48.21 29.35
CA ALA A 404 95.23 49.15 30.15
C ALA A 404 96.15 50.03 29.26
N ASP A 405 96.19 51.35 29.50
CA ASP A 405 96.96 52.37 28.72
C ASP A 405 98.49 52.12 28.69
N SER A 406 99.02 51.21 29.52
CA SER A 406 100.44 50.83 29.55
C SER A 406 100.87 49.78 28.52
N GLY A 407 99.93 49.27 27.70
CA GLY A 407 100.23 48.43 26.53
C GLY A 407 100.82 47.03 26.80
N CYS A 408 100.95 46.60 28.06
CA CYS A 408 101.62 45.34 28.42
C CYS A 408 100.81 44.37 29.32
N ALA A 409 99.51 44.58 29.53
CA ALA A 409 98.64 43.57 30.14
C ALA A 409 97.22 43.67 29.57
N ARG A 410 96.79 42.63 28.82
CA ARG A 410 95.39 42.44 28.47
C ARG A 410 94.71 41.70 29.63
N GLN A 411 93.62 42.25 30.16
CA GLN A 411 92.76 41.52 31.11
C GLN A 411 91.73 40.71 30.31
N GLY A 412 91.25 39.58 30.86
CA GLY A 412 90.41 38.62 30.12
C GLY A 412 89.15 39.24 29.51
N LEU A 413 88.66 38.67 28.40
CA LEU A 413 87.44 39.12 27.71
C LEU A 413 86.20 38.97 28.62
N ILE A 414 85.25 39.89 28.48
CA ILE A 414 83.94 39.83 29.12
C ILE A 414 82.92 39.44 28.05
N LEU A 415 82.25 38.30 28.21
CA LEU A 415 81.12 37.92 27.36
C LEU A 415 79.86 38.57 27.92
N VAL A 416 79.23 39.41 27.11
CA VAL A 416 77.95 40.05 27.43
C VAL A 416 76.86 39.30 26.68
N VAL A 417 75.88 38.79 27.42
CA VAL A 417 74.66 38.18 26.87
C VAL A 417 73.48 39.03 27.31
N ILE A 418 72.81 39.63 26.34
CA ILE A 418 71.60 40.43 26.54
C ILE A 418 70.44 39.59 26.01
N THR A 419 69.56 39.14 26.90
CA THR A 419 68.31 38.48 26.52
C THR A 419 67.19 39.51 26.55
N LEU A 420 66.40 39.58 25.48
CA LEU A 420 65.25 40.49 25.43
C LEU A 420 64.06 39.82 26.12
N GLU A 421 63.48 40.52 27.09
CA GLU A 421 62.21 40.17 27.70
C GLU A 421 61.10 40.65 26.79
N ASP A 422 60.28 39.67 26.41
CA ASP A 422 59.10 39.83 25.59
C ASP A 422 58.08 40.80 26.22
N ILE A 423 57.57 41.71 25.41
CA ILE A 423 56.43 42.55 25.76
C ILE A 423 55.24 42.18 24.88
N ASN A 424 54.03 42.51 25.34
CA ASN A 424 52.83 42.26 24.58
C ASN A 424 52.60 43.43 23.61
N ASP A 425 53.34 43.49 22.51
CA ASP A 425 53.26 44.57 21.53
C ASP A 425 52.74 44.21 20.15
N ASN A 426 52.62 42.92 19.82
CA ASN A 426 51.87 42.46 18.67
C ASN A 426 50.44 42.08 19.06
N ASP A 427 49.51 42.23 18.11
CA ASP A 427 48.12 41.79 18.30
C ASP A 427 47.98 40.42 17.61
N PRO A 428 47.15 39.49 18.12
CA PRO A 428 46.80 38.27 17.40
C PRO A 428 46.25 38.59 16.00
N VAL A 429 46.63 37.85 14.97
CA VAL A 429 46.20 38.08 13.58
C VAL A 429 45.48 36.87 13.01
N PHE A 430 44.26 37.09 12.49
CA PHE A 430 43.56 36.10 11.67
C PHE A 430 44.04 36.17 10.22
N LYS A 431 44.37 35.01 9.63
CA LYS A 431 44.68 34.90 8.20
C LYS A 431 43.50 35.31 7.30
N HIS A 432 42.27 35.07 7.78
CA HIS A 432 41.02 35.39 7.09
C HIS A 432 40.02 36.09 8.02
N GLN A 433 39.47 37.22 7.57
CA GLN A 433 38.52 38.06 8.35
C GLN A 433 37.07 37.55 8.30
N THR A 434 36.75 36.70 7.33
CA THR A 434 35.42 36.11 7.11
C THR A 434 35.56 34.64 6.80
N LEU A 435 34.79 33.82 7.51
CA LEU A 435 34.82 32.37 7.47
C LEU A 435 33.39 31.87 7.25
N GLN A 436 33.25 30.75 6.54
CA GLN A 436 31.98 30.04 6.39
C GLN A 436 32.10 28.65 7.00
N GLY A 437 31.08 28.26 7.77
CA GLY A 437 30.98 26.96 8.39
C GLY A 437 29.75 26.20 7.90
N THR A 438 29.83 24.88 7.80
CA THR A 438 28.66 24.02 7.56
C THR A 438 28.64 22.86 8.54
N VAL A 439 27.46 22.54 9.06
CA VAL A 439 27.24 21.41 9.99
C VAL A 439 25.81 20.91 9.86
N ARG A 440 25.58 19.60 9.98
CA ARG A 440 24.23 19.02 9.99
C ARG A 440 23.55 19.28 11.33
N GLU A 441 22.25 19.49 11.35
CA GLU A 441 21.54 19.80 12.60
C GLU A 441 21.61 18.67 13.64
N ASN A 442 21.57 17.42 13.20
CA ASN A 442 21.63 16.25 14.08
C ASN A 442 23.06 15.85 14.46
N THR A 443 24.04 16.72 14.23
CA THR A 443 25.44 16.51 14.59
C THR A 443 25.59 16.44 16.12
N PRO A 444 26.14 15.33 16.69
CA PRO A 444 26.32 15.20 18.13
C PRO A 444 27.22 16.28 18.74
N ILE A 445 26.97 16.59 20.01
CA ILE A 445 27.82 17.48 20.80
C ILE A 445 29.25 16.90 20.87
N GLY A 446 30.24 17.72 20.53
CA GLY A 446 31.66 17.39 20.50
C GLY A 446 32.26 17.25 19.10
N GLU A 447 31.43 17.13 18.07
CA GLU A 447 31.89 16.99 16.67
C GLU A 447 32.29 18.34 16.05
N PRO A 448 33.29 18.35 15.15
CA PRO A 448 33.80 19.58 14.55
C PRO A 448 32.86 20.15 13.48
N VAL A 449 32.82 21.48 13.39
CA VAL A 449 32.19 22.23 12.30
C VAL A 449 33.19 22.37 11.16
N ILE A 450 32.76 22.09 9.91
CA ILE A 450 33.61 22.28 8.74
C ILE A 450 33.71 23.77 8.46
N VAL A 451 34.86 24.39 8.72
CA VAL A 451 35.09 25.83 8.51
C VAL A 451 36.03 26.05 7.32
N ILE A 452 35.60 26.86 6.36
CA ILE A 452 36.33 27.17 5.13
C ILE A 452 36.44 28.69 4.95
N PRO A 453 37.65 29.24 4.73
CA PRO A 453 38.95 28.58 4.91
C PRO A 453 39.20 28.23 6.39
N GLU A 454 40.16 27.35 6.68
CA GLU A 454 40.49 26.92 8.04
C GLU A 454 40.80 28.11 8.97
N LEU A 455 40.41 27.98 10.24
CA LEU A 455 40.62 29.00 11.27
C LEU A 455 42.11 29.07 11.65
N ALA A 456 42.87 29.94 10.99
CA ALA A 456 44.28 30.18 11.30
C ALA A 456 44.48 31.54 12.00
N VAL A 457 45.03 31.48 13.22
CA VAL A 457 45.40 32.64 14.04
C VAL A 457 46.85 32.50 14.47
N THR A 458 47.62 33.57 14.36
CA THR A 458 49.02 33.64 14.79
C THR A 458 49.25 34.89 15.62
N ASP A 459 50.16 34.82 16.58
CA ASP A 459 50.70 35.94 17.33
C ASP A 459 52.23 35.87 17.25
N GLU A 460 52.88 37.01 17.06
CA GLU A 460 54.35 37.06 16.90
C GLU A 460 55.07 37.12 18.26
N ASP A 461 54.37 37.53 19.33
CA ASP A 461 54.91 37.59 20.70
C ASP A 461 55.22 36.18 21.26
N PHE A 462 55.95 36.06 22.36
CA PHE A 462 56.40 34.77 22.90
C PHE A 462 55.86 34.42 24.29
N GLY A 463 55.91 33.12 24.59
CA GLY A 463 55.47 32.60 25.87
C GLY A 463 53.98 32.90 26.09
N ILE A 464 53.64 33.52 27.22
CA ILE A 464 52.24 33.84 27.51
C ILE A 464 51.70 34.91 26.56
N ASN A 465 52.51 35.89 26.12
CA ASN A 465 52.05 36.95 25.23
C ASN A 465 51.79 36.44 23.80
N GLY A 466 52.45 35.36 23.36
CA GLY A 466 52.10 34.67 22.11
C GLY A 466 50.97 33.64 22.22
N SER A 467 50.47 33.36 23.42
CA SER A 467 49.52 32.26 23.65
C SER A 467 48.07 32.69 23.42
N ILE A 468 47.40 32.02 22.48
CA ILE A 468 46.09 32.42 21.97
C ILE A 468 44.95 31.68 22.68
N TYR A 469 43.96 32.43 23.16
CA TYR A 469 42.67 31.95 23.62
C TYR A 469 41.54 32.43 22.71
N LEU A 470 40.69 31.51 22.26
CA LEU A 470 39.54 31.82 21.40
C LEU A 470 38.26 32.00 22.21
N HIS A 471 37.54 33.09 21.95
CA HIS A 471 36.24 33.38 22.52
C HIS A 471 35.19 33.56 21.43
N LEU A 472 34.08 32.82 21.55
CA LEU A 472 32.94 32.92 20.63
C LEU A 472 31.84 33.80 21.22
N SER A 473 31.29 34.68 20.40
CA SER A 473 30.10 35.49 20.72
C SER A 473 29.18 35.59 19.50
N GLY A 474 27.88 35.86 19.69
CA GLY A 474 26.92 35.98 18.57
C GLY A 474 25.63 35.19 18.80
N THR A 475 24.87 34.91 17.74
CA THR A 475 23.54 34.29 17.84
C THR A 475 23.57 32.80 18.18
N GLY A 476 24.70 32.11 17.95
CA GLY A 476 24.87 30.68 18.23
C GLY A 476 25.95 30.37 19.26
N SER A 477 26.44 31.36 20.03
CA SER A 477 27.63 31.17 20.88
C SER A 477 27.45 30.17 22.04
N ASN A 478 26.22 29.70 22.29
CA ASN A 478 25.95 28.62 23.23
C ASN A 478 25.94 27.24 22.55
N ASN A 479 25.68 27.19 21.25
CA ASN A 479 25.59 25.97 20.45
C ASN A 479 26.95 25.54 19.89
N PHE A 480 27.96 26.41 19.93
CA PHE A 480 29.31 26.15 19.44
C PHE A 480 30.35 26.54 20.48
N ALA A 481 31.46 25.80 20.48
CA ALA A 481 32.63 26.11 21.28
C ALA A 481 33.90 26.00 20.42
N ALA A 482 34.95 26.70 20.84
CA ALA A 482 36.25 26.67 20.17
C ALA A 482 37.28 26.00 21.07
N ASN A 483 38.13 25.16 20.50
CA ASN A 483 39.24 24.55 21.20
C ASN A 483 40.46 25.49 21.10
N SER A 484 40.95 25.97 22.23
CA SER A 484 42.09 26.90 22.30
C SER A 484 43.43 26.25 21.91
N THR A 485 43.53 24.92 21.93
CA THR A 485 44.77 24.19 21.60
C THR A 485 44.81 23.74 20.14
N THR A 486 43.66 23.37 19.57
CA THR A 486 43.58 22.84 18.19
C THR A 486 43.03 23.85 17.18
N GLY A 487 42.44 24.96 17.61
CA GLY A 487 41.82 25.95 16.72
C GLY A 487 40.50 25.48 16.07
N LEU A 488 40.01 24.28 16.39
CA LEU A 488 38.77 23.74 15.84
C LEU A 488 37.54 24.29 16.56
N ILE A 489 36.47 24.54 15.80
CA ILE A 489 35.15 24.88 16.32
C ILE A 489 34.31 23.60 16.31
N TYR A 490 33.62 23.31 17.41
CA TYR A 490 32.81 22.10 17.57
C TYR A 490 31.42 22.43 18.12
N VAL A 491 30.50 21.50 17.91
CA VAL A 491 29.12 21.58 18.39
C VAL A 491 29.12 21.41 19.92
N ASN A 492 28.47 22.33 20.63
CA ASN A 492 28.41 22.39 22.09
C ASN A 492 26.96 22.39 22.62
N GLY A 493 25.97 22.45 21.74
CA GLY A 493 24.55 22.32 22.07
C GLY A 493 23.78 21.78 20.89
N ASN A 494 22.53 21.35 21.13
CA ASN A 494 21.68 20.79 20.10
C ASN A 494 21.41 21.84 19.01
N LEU A 495 21.47 21.41 17.75
CA LEU A 495 21.11 22.21 16.58
C LEU A 495 19.76 21.69 16.06
N ASP A 496 19.02 22.58 15.41
CA ASP A 496 17.65 22.36 14.92
C ASP A 496 17.46 23.36 13.78
N TYR A 497 17.39 22.87 12.55
CA TYR A 497 17.31 23.62 11.32
C TYR A 497 15.96 24.32 11.21
N GLU A 498 14.88 23.66 11.61
CA GLU A 498 13.50 24.19 11.64
C GLU A 498 13.41 25.40 12.57
N ALA A 499 14.21 25.42 13.65
CA ALA A 499 14.31 26.53 14.57
C ALA A 499 15.24 27.66 14.07
N ALA A 500 16.42 27.31 13.54
CA ALA A 500 17.41 28.27 13.09
C ALA A 500 18.38 27.73 12.01
N GLN A 501 18.11 28.05 10.74
CA GLN A 501 18.89 27.61 9.57
C GLN A 501 20.34 28.12 9.50
N SER A 502 20.70 29.17 10.26
CA SER A 502 22.08 29.68 10.30
C SER A 502 22.41 30.45 11.57
N PHE A 503 23.71 30.48 11.89
CA PHE A 503 24.26 31.24 13.01
C PHE A 503 25.34 32.22 12.53
N SER A 504 25.35 33.41 13.12
CA SER A 504 26.42 34.40 12.91
C SER A 504 27.21 34.55 14.21
N LEU A 505 28.45 34.09 14.15
CA LEU A 505 29.42 34.15 15.25
C LEU A 505 30.50 35.20 14.95
N THR A 506 31.00 35.79 16.02
CA THR A 506 32.26 36.54 16.04
C THR A 506 33.26 35.73 16.83
N VAL A 507 34.35 35.34 16.17
CA VAL A 507 35.49 34.66 16.78
C VAL A 507 36.47 35.73 17.21
N GLU A 508 36.71 35.85 18.52
CA GLU A 508 37.68 36.76 19.10
C GLU A 508 38.91 35.96 19.55
N ALA A 509 40.07 36.26 18.99
CA ALA A 509 41.34 35.73 19.48
C ALA A 509 41.93 36.72 20.48
N ARG A 510 42.34 36.21 21.65
CA ARG A 510 42.97 36.99 22.71
C ARG A 510 44.33 36.39 23.02
N ASP A 511 45.37 37.21 23.04
CA ASP A 511 46.66 36.78 23.55
C ASP A 511 46.63 36.55 25.09
N ARG A 512 47.75 36.16 25.69
CA ARG A 512 47.90 36.00 27.15
C ARG A 512 46.91 35.02 27.76
N ASP A 513 46.52 34.01 27.00
CA ASP A 513 45.42 33.09 27.35
C ASP A 513 44.13 33.82 27.79
N GLY A 514 43.90 35.04 27.28
CA GLY A 514 42.78 35.89 27.66
C GLY A 514 42.85 36.51 29.07
N THR A 515 44.03 36.52 29.70
CA THR A 515 44.25 37.10 31.05
C THR A 515 44.45 38.63 31.01
N SER A 516 44.40 39.32 32.15
CA SER A 516 44.30 40.80 32.17
C SER A 516 45.44 41.51 31.44
N GLY A 517 45.07 42.42 30.54
CA GLY A 517 46.01 43.16 29.68
C GLY A 517 46.27 42.48 28.34
N TYR A 518 45.37 41.60 27.90
CA TYR A 518 45.43 40.98 26.58
C TYR A 518 45.17 41.97 25.44
N ARG A 519 45.74 41.72 24.26
CA ARG A 519 45.30 42.29 22.98
C ARG A 519 44.47 41.26 22.22
N SER A 520 43.71 41.73 21.25
CA SER A 520 42.70 40.90 20.59
C SER A 520 42.44 41.30 19.15
N ALA A 521 42.13 40.31 18.33
CA ALA A 521 41.53 40.50 17.02
C ALA A 521 40.20 39.75 16.91
N THR A 522 39.41 40.10 15.90
CA THR A 522 38.11 39.44 15.64
C THR A 522 37.96 39.04 14.18
N ALA A 523 37.27 37.93 13.94
CA ALA A 523 36.84 37.46 12.63
C ALA A 523 35.34 37.09 12.67
N ARG A 524 34.67 37.16 11.52
CA ARG A 524 33.26 36.76 11.40
C ARG A 524 33.15 35.34 10.87
N LEU A 525 32.32 34.52 11.50
CA LEU A 525 32.00 33.17 11.08
C LEU A 525 30.48 33.04 10.87
N ALA A 526 30.05 32.72 9.65
CA ALA A 526 28.68 32.36 9.35
C ALA A 526 28.59 30.84 9.24
N ILE A 527 27.79 30.20 10.10
CA ILE A 527 27.54 28.76 10.05
C ILE A 527 26.18 28.52 9.42
N GLU A 528 26.13 27.80 8.30
CA GLU A 528 24.90 27.32 7.69
C GLU A 528 24.62 25.90 8.18
N LEU A 529 23.39 25.65 8.63
CA LEU A 529 22.95 24.31 8.99
C LEU A 529 22.52 23.55 7.73
N GLN A 530 22.85 22.25 7.70
CA GLN A 530 22.29 21.31 6.74
C GLN A 530 21.14 20.58 7.41
N ASP A 531 19.98 20.72 6.79
CA ASP A 531 18.73 20.03 7.09
C ASP A 531 18.89 18.52 6.91
N GLU A 532 18.25 17.73 7.77
CA GLU A 532 18.16 16.28 7.69
C GLU A 532 16.69 15.85 7.87
N ASN A 533 16.23 14.86 7.09
CA ASN A 533 14.83 14.39 7.12
C ASN A 533 14.44 13.75 8.47
N ASP A 534 14.08 14.56 9.46
CA ASP A 534 13.78 14.17 10.82
C ASP A 534 12.36 14.54 11.28
N ASN A 535 11.60 15.26 10.45
CA ASN A 535 10.18 15.47 10.62
C ASN A 535 9.39 14.63 9.62
N SER A 536 8.40 13.90 10.12
CA SER A 536 7.45 13.17 9.25
C SER A 536 6.27 14.05 8.85
N PRO A 537 5.65 13.84 7.68
CA PRO A 537 4.50 14.63 7.24
C PRO A 537 3.37 14.65 8.26
N GLN A 538 2.83 15.83 8.53
CA GLN A 538 1.74 16.03 9.47
C GLN A 538 0.46 16.43 8.76
N PHE A 539 -0.61 15.66 8.94
CA PHE A 539 -1.93 16.04 8.47
C PHE A 539 -2.49 17.22 9.25
N SER A 540 -3.26 18.06 8.56
CA SER A 540 -3.94 19.22 9.17
C SER A 540 -5.09 18.84 10.12
N GLN A 541 -5.56 17.59 10.06
CA GLN A 541 -6.63 17.02 10.87
C GLN A 541 -6.28 15.57 11.24
N GLU A 542 -6.79 15.08 12.38
CA GLU A 542 -6.62 13.65 12.78
C GLU A 542 -7.38 12.72 11.84
N ASP A 543 -8.63 13.07 11.54
CA ASP A 543 -9.49 12.41 10.54
C ASP A 543 -10.19 13.48 9.68
N PHE A 544 -10.40 13.16 8.41
CA PHE A 544 -11.15 14.01 7.47
C PHE A 544 -12.56 13.46 7.28
N HIS A 545 -13.52 14.37 7.12
CA HIS A 545 -14.89 13.98 6.81
C HIS A 545 -15.43 14.79 5.63
N PHE A 546 -15.84 14.09 4.58
CA PHE A 546 -16.39 14.68 3.37
C PHE A 546 -17.78 14.13 3.06
N PHE A 547 -18.52 14.86 2.25
CA PHE A 547 -19.88 14.50 1.83
C PHE A 547 -19.95 14.59 0.32
N ILE A 548 -20.54 13.59 -0.33
CA ILE A 548 -20.76 13.58 -1.77
C ILE A 548 -22.15 13.01 -2.10
N PRO A 549 -22.97 13.68 -2.94
CA PRO A 549 -24.22 13.12 -3.43
C PRO A 549 -23.99 11.88 -4.28
N GLU A 550 -24.83 10.86 -4.14
CA GLU A 550 -24.67 9.59 -4.89
C GLU A 550 -24.77 9.76 -6.41
N ASN A 551 -25.59 10.70 -6.89
CA ASN A 551 -25.70 11.03 -8.31
C ASN A 551 -24.55 11.91 -8.86
N SER A 552 -23.44 12.02 -8.13
CA SER A 552 -22.28 12.80 -8.56
C SER A 552 -21.62 12.18 -9.78
N ASN A 553 -21.19 13.02 -10.71
CA ASN A 553 -20.51 12.56 -11.91
C ASN A 553 -19.04 12.22 -11.65
N ASP A 554 -18.46 11.39 -12.52
CA ASP A 554 -17.03 11.14 -12.53
C ASP A 554 -16.24 12.47 -12.56
N SER A 555 -15.11 12.49 -11.87
CA SER A 555 -14.27 13.66 -11.58
C SER A 555 -14.86 14.70 -10.61
N ALA A 556 -16.01 14.43 -9.96
CA ALA A 556 -16.53 15.32 -8.93
C ALA A 556 -15.50 15.48 -7.78
N PRO A 557 -15.18 16.73 -7.35
CA PRO A 557 -14.27 16.95 -6.25
C PRO A 557 -14.97 16.62 -4.92
N VAL A 558 -14.37 15.71 -4.14
CA VAL A 558 -14.88 15.27 -2.83
C VAL A 558 -14.34 16.17 -1.72
N GLY A 559 -13.03 16.40 -1.73
CA GLY A 559 -12.34 17.14 -0.67
C GLY A 559 -10.83 17.22 -0.92
N THR A 560 -10.10 17.85 -0.02
CA THR A 560 -8.64 17.92 -0.08
C THR A 560 -8.07 17.48 1.26
N VAL A 561 -7.24 16.44 1.23
CA VAL A 561 -6.50 15.92 2.37
C VAL A 561 -5.17 16.64 2.43
N LEU A 562 -5.01 17.55 3.39
CA LEU A 562 -3.82 18.40 3.46
C LEU A 562 -2.85 17.87 4.51
N ALA A 563 -1.62 17.55 4.09
CA ALA A 563 -0.48 17.30 4.95
C ALA A 563 0.67 18.27 4.63
N THR A 564 1.49 18.56 5.65
CA THR A 564 2.66 19.43 5.53
C THR A 564 3.83 18.80 6.26
N ASP A 565 5.00 18.91 5.66
CA ASP A 565 6.27 18.61 6.31
C ASP A 565 6.99 19.91 6.69
N ARG A 566 7.80 19.86 7.75
CA ARG A 566 8.58 21.01 8.24
C ARG A 566 9.98 21.06 7.65
N ASP A 567 10.48 19.93 7.17
CA ASP A 567 11.80 19.84 6.55
C ASP A 567 11.79 20.65 5.24
N SER A 568 12.96 20.93 4.69
CA SER A 568 13.13 21.76 3.49
C SER A 568 13.49 20.93 2.26
N GLY A 569 13.47 21.56 1.08
CA GLY A 569 13.89 20.89 -0.15
C GLY A 569 12.98 19.72 -0.56
N GLN A 570 13.55 18.52 -0.69
CA GLN A 570 12.82 17.28 -1.03
C GLN A 570 12.30 16.59 0.23
N ASP A 571 13.05 16.68 1.33
CA ASP A 571 12.66 16.19 2.66
C ASP A 571 11.35 16.87 3.12
N GLY A 572 11.13 18.14 2.73
CA GLY A 572 9.88 18.85 2.97
C GLY A 572 8.68 18.54 2.05
N LYS A 573 8.84 17.75 0.99
CA LYS A 573 7.81 17.58 -0.05
C LYS A 573 6.97 16.35 0.18
N VAL A 574 5.65 16.56 0.35
CA VAL A 574 4.70 15.51 0.68
C VAL A 574 3.96 14.98 -0.55
N ASP A 575 3.99 13.66 -0.72
CA ASP A 575 3.15 12.91 -1.66
C ASP A 575 2.09 12.11 -0.88
N HIS A 576 0.87 12.05 -1.43
CA HIS A 576 -0.29 11.41 -0.81
C HIS A 576 -0.73 10.16 -1.57
N PHE A 577 -1.09 9.11 -0.84
CA PHE A 577 -1.50 7.84 -1.41
C PHE A 577 -2.71 7.28 -0.68
N ILE A 578 -3.69 6.75 -1.42
CA ILE A 578 -4.70 5.86 -0.85
C ILE A 578 -4.02 4.49 -0.68
N VAL A 579 -3.91 4.02 0.55
CA VAL A 579 -3.28 2.73 0.86
C VAL A 579 -4.28 1.63 1.19
N ASP A 580 -5.49 2.00 1.58
CA ASP A 580 -6.59 1.08 1.85
C ASP A 580 -7.94 1.80 1.76
N GLY A 581 -9.00 1.04 1.46
CA GLY A 581 -10.38 1.51 1.38
C GLY A 581 -10.76 2.29 0.11
N GLY A 582 -12.07 2.51 -0.05
CA GLY A 582 -12.63 3.27 -1.17
C GLY A 582 -12.92 2.48 -2.44
N ASP A 583 -12.71 1.15 -2.48
CA ASP A 583 -13.15 0.19 -3.52
C ASP A 583 -12.95 0.63 -4.99
N GLY A 584 -11.93 1.45 -5.25
CA GLY A 584 -11.66 2.04 -6.57
C GLY A 584 -12.64 3.15 -7.01
N VAL A 585 -13.52 3.60 -6.12
CA VAL A 585 -14.50 4.69 -6.35
C VAL A 585 -13.82 6.05 -6.36
N PHE A 586 -12.77 6.23 -5.55
CA PHE A 586 -12.07 7.50 -5.39
C PHE A 586 -10.62 7.44 -5.89
N GLN A 587 -10.11 8.58 -6.34
CA GLN A 587 -8.69 8.80 -6.64
C GLN A 587 -8.20 10.05 -5.92
N LEU A 588 -6.94 9.99 -5.50
CA LEU A 588 -6.24 11.08 -4.83
C LEU A 588 -5.12 11.61 -5.73
N ASP A 589 -5.11 12.91 -5.96
CA ASP A 589 -3.95 13.57 -6.57
C ASP A 589 -2.78 13.56 -5.58
N PHE A 590 -1.68 12.90 -5.97
CA PHE A 590 -0.56 12.64 -5.06
C PHE A 590 0.10 13.94 -4.55
N SER A 591 0.13 15.00 -5.38
CA SER A 591 0.86 16.24 -5.05
C SER A 591 0.03 17.25 -4.26
N SER A 592 -1.28 17.30 -4.50
CA SER A 592 -2.20 18.28 -3.91
C SER A 592 -3.10 17.71 -2.82
N GLY A 593 -3.19 16.38 -2.72
CA GLY A 593 -4.11 15.69 -1.81
C GLY A 593 -5.58 15.86 -2.20
N GLN A 594 -5.89 16.28 -3.43
CA GLN A 594 -7.28 16.43 -3.89
C GLN A 594 -7.92 15.06 -4.15
N LEU A 595 -8.97 14.75 -3.40
CA LEU A 595 -9.77 13.54 -3.55
C LEU A 595 -10.89 13.79 -4.55
N THR A 596 -11.00 12.93 -5.56
CA THR A 596 -11.97 13.02 -6.66
C THR A 596 -12.67 11.69 -6.85
N LEU A 597 -13.93 11.75 -7.28
CA LEU A 597 -14.71 10.59 -7.70
C LEU A 597 -14.23 10.09 -9.06
N VAL A 598 -14.04 8.79 -9.25
CA VAL A 598 -13.66 8.19 -10.55
C VAL A 598 -14.77 7.34 -11.13
N ARG A 599 -15.51 6.63 -10.27
CA ARG A 599 -16.58 5.70 -10.64
C ARG A 599 -17.88 6.12 -9.98
N GLY A 600 -18.54 7.14 -10.53
CA GLY A 600 -19.83 7.61 -10.02
C GLY A 600 -20.94 6.57 -10.22
N ASP A 601 -20.78 5.65 -11.16
CA ASP A 601 -21.67 4.49 -11.36
C ASP A 601 -21.71 3.51 -10.17
N LEU A 602 -20.69 3.55 -9.30
CA LEU A 602 -20.63 2.76 -8.07
C LEU A 602 -21.05 3.53 -6.83
N LEU A 603 -21.32 4.83 -6.97
CA LEU A 603 -21.72 5.69 -5.86
C LEU A 603 -23.24 5.58 -5.70
N ASP A 604 -23.66 4.57 -4.95
CA ASP A 604 -25.06 4.25 -4.66
C ASP A 604 -25.18 4.13 -3.12
N ARG A 605 -25.93 5.05 -2.51
CA ARG A 605 -26.10 5.13 -1.05
C ARG A 605 -27.01 4.01 -0.54
N GLU A 606 -27.97 3.55 -1.33
CA GLU A 606 -28.82 2.41 -0.97
C GLU A 606 -27.99 1.12 -0.87
N ALA A 607 -26.88 1.04 -1.61
CA ALA A 607 -25.90 -0.04 -1.51
C ALA A 607 -24.83 0.20 -0.42
N VAL A 608 -24.15 1.36 -0.44
CA VAL A 608 -23.06 1.72 0.48
C VAL A 608 -23.18 3.20 0.87
N ASP A 609 -23.56 3.46 2.12
CA ASP A 609 -23.87 4.80 2.62
C ASP A 609 -22.64 5.62 3.04
N TRP A 610 -21.47 4.99 3.21
CA TRP A 610 -20.21 5.69 3.47
C TRP A 610 -18.98 4.82 3.14
N TYR A 611 -17.86 5.50 2.91
CA TYR A 611 -16.56 4.89 2.68
C TYR A 611 -15.55 5.39 3.71
N THR A 612 -14.65 4.51 4.17
CA THR A 612 -13.42 4.89 4.86
C THR A 612 -12.24 4.63 3.96
N LEU A 613 -11.40 5.65 3.78
CA LEU A 613 -10.11 5.52 3.11
C LEU A 613 -8.99 5.76 4.12
N THR A 614 -7.95 4.95 4.08
CA THR A 614 -6.71 5.22 4.80
C THR A 614 -5.72 5.89 3.84
N ILE A 615 -5.31 7.11 4.19
CA ILE A 615 -4.40 7.92 3.37
C ILE A 615 -3.03 7.95 4.03
N ARG A 616 -1.98 7.66 3.25
CA ARG A 616 -0.58 7.88 3.63
C ARG A 616 -0.09 9.19 3.05
N ALA A 617 0.48 10.05 3.89
CA ALA A 617 1.31 11.18 3.47
C ALA A 617 2.77 10.78 3.69
N GLN A 618 3.62 10.91 2.67
CA GLN A 618 5.02 10.51 2.70
C GLN A 618 5.88 11.64 2.12
N ASP A 619 6.98 11.96 2.80
CA ASP A 619 7.94 12.90 2.26
C ASP A 619 8.81 12.28 1.14
N ARG A 620 9.64 13.08 0.47
CA ARG A 620 10.61 12.60 -0.53
C ARG A 620 12.04 12.52 0.02
N GLY A 621 12.18 12.48 1.34
CA GLY A 621 13.47 12.40 1.99
C GLY A 621 14.08 11.01 1.97
N SER A 622 15.31 10.89 2.46
CA SER A 622 16.06 9.61 2.49
C SER A 622 16.70 9.38 3.87
N PRO A 623 16.14 8.50 4.71
CA PRO A 623 14.95 7.66 4.48
C PRO A 623 13.65 8.48 4.45
N SER A 624 12.69 8.09 3.63
CA SER A 624 11.40 8.79 3.58
C SER A 624 10.57 8.51 4.83
N LEU A 625 10.06 9.54 5.50
CA LEU A 625 9.14 9.40 6.62
C LEU A 625 7.69 9.52 6.12
N TYR A 626 6.76 8.97 6.90
CA TYR A 626 5.35 8.95 6.52
C TYR A 626 4.44 8.95 7.74
N ASN A 627 3.19 9.32 7.50
CA ASN A 627 2.12 9.27 8.49
C ASN A 627 0.80 8.86 7.83
N PHE A 628 -0.19 8.44 8.63
CA PHE A 628 -1.49 8.00 8.15
C PHE A 628 -2.64 8.82 8.76
N THR A 629 -3.75 8.94 8.02
CA THR A 629 -5.03 9.48 8.49
C THR A 629 -6.17 8.70 7.86
N ASN A 630 -7.36 8.74 8.48
CA ASN A 630 -8.57 8.22 7.86
C ASN A 630 -9.40 9.35 7.24
N VAL A 631 -9.97 9.07 6.08
CA VAL A 631 -10.92 9.93 5.39
C VAL A 631 -12.24 9.19 5.32
N ASN A 632 -13.24 9.72 6.02
CA ASN A 632 -14.60 9.18 5.97
C ASN A 632 -15.43 10.00 4.98
N VAL A 633 -15.87 9.37 3.90
CA VAL A 633 -16.72 9.99 2.89
C VAL A 633 -18.14 9.48 3.08
N THR A 634 -19.04 10.35 3.52
CA THR A 634 -20.47 10.03 3.62
C THR A 634 -21.14 10.28 2.27
N VAL A 635 -21.84 9.27 1.77
CA VAL A 635 -22.66 9.43 0.57
C VAL A 635 -23.99 10.05 1.00
N THR A 636 -24.35 11.19 0.42
CA THR A 636 -25.61 11.88 0.74
C THR A 636 -26.70 11.48 -0.21
N ASP A 637 -27.83 11.12 0.37
CA ASP A 637 -29.07 10.71 -0.28
C ASP A 637 -29.56 11.69 -1.35
N VAL A 638 -29.98 11.11 -2.48
CA VAL A 638 -30.69 11.74 -3.59
C VAL A 638 -31.96 10.93 -3.80
N ASN A 639 -33.09 11.61 -3.95
CA ASN A 639 -34.38 10.93 -4.16
C ASN A 639 -34.50 10.34 -5.58
N ASP A 640 -33.91 9.17 -5.80
CA ASP A 640 -33.85 8.49 -7.09
C ASP A 640 -34.57 7.13 -7.12
N ASN A 641 -35.03 6.63 -5.96
CA ASN A 641 -35.94 5.50 -5.89
C ASN A 641 -37.38 5.96 -5.66
N ALA A 642 -38.33 5.28 -6.32
CA ALA A 642 -39.74 5.48 -6.04
C ALA A 642 -40.22 4.45 -5.01
N PRO A 643 -41.27 4.74 -4.23
CA PRO A 643 -41.82 3.77 -3.28
C PRO A 643 -42.24 2.48 -3.99
N SER A 644 -41.97 1.32 -3.40
CA SER A 644 -42.28 0.01 -3.96
C SER A 644 -43.22 -0.77 -3.04
N PHE A 645 -44.18 -1.48 -3.62
CA PHE A 645 -45.08 -2.39 -2.91
C PHE A 645 -44.41 -3.77 -2.78
N ASP A 646 -44.68 -4.49 -1.70
CA ASP A 646 -44.13 -5.84 -1.50
C ASP A 646 -44.72 -6.88 -2.44
N ASP A 647 -44.01 -8.00 -2.59
CA ASP A 647 -44.37 -9.09 -3.52
C ASP A 647 -45.78 -9.64 -3.28
N ASP A 648 -46.24 -9.71 -2.03
CA ASP A 648 -47.58 -10.22 -1.70
C ASP A 648 -48.67 -9.25 -2.19
N THR A 649 -48.47 -7.94 -2.03
CA THR A 649 -49.37 -6.92 -2.59
C THR A 649 -49.32 -6.90 -4.12
N LEU A 650 -48.13 -6.99 -4.72
CA LEU A 650 -47.95 -7.01 -6.18
C LEU A 650 -48.56 -8.27 -6.81
N ARG A 651 -48.49 -9.41 -6.12
CA ARG A 651 -49.12 -10.66 -6.57
C ARG A 651 -50.61 -10.46 -6.82
N HIS A 652 -51.33 -9.80 -5.93
CA HIS A 652 -52.76 -9.52 -6.10
C HIS A 652 -53.08 -8.61 -7.30
N THR A 653 -52.17 -7.73 -7.69
CA THR A 653 -52.31 -6.89 -8.88
C THR A 653 -51.98 -7.67 -10.17
N VAL A 654 -50.93 -8.49 -10.16
CA VAL A 654 -50.48 -9.25 -11.34
C VAL A 654 -51.38 -10.44 -11.65
N THR A 655 -51.77 -11.23 -10.64
CA THR A 655 -52.67 -12.38 -10.84
C THR A 655 -54.12 -11.96 -11.03
N ARG A 656 -54.44 -10.69 -10.74
CA ARG A 656 -55.81 -10.17 -10.61
C ARG A 656 -56.69 -11.03 -9.68
N GLU A 657 -56.10 -11.84 -8.80
CA GLU A 657 -56.87 -12.63 -7.85
C GLU A 657 -57.58 -11.69 -6.88
N PRO A 658 -58.93 -11.70 -6.86
CA PRO A 658 -59.67 -10.75 -6.07
C PRO A 658 -59.52 -11.04 -4.59
N ILE A 659 -59.25 -10.00 -3.82
CA ILE A 659 -59.25 -10.08 -2.36
C ILE A 659 -60.70 -10.22 -1.92
N ARG A 660 -61.00 -11.27 -1.16
CA ARG A 660 -62.36 -11.58 -0.73
C ARG A 660 -62.66 -10.94 0.62
N THR A 661 -63.79 -10.28 0.71
CA THR A 661 -64.39 -9.82 1.96
C THR A 661 -65.86 -10.23 2.00
N GLU A 662 -66.59 -9.92 3.05
CA GLU A 662 -68.04 -10.15 3.14
C GLU A 662 -68.75 -8.79 3.21
N GLU A 663 -69.99 -8.74 2.73
CA GLU A 663 -70.84 -7.58 2.92
C GLU A 663 -71.30 -7.40 4.37
N ASN A 664 -72.03 -6.31 4.66
CA ASN A 664 -72.54 -5.98 6.00
C ASN A 664 -71.50 -5.73 7.10
N LEU A 665 -70.20 -5.76 6.77
CA LEU A 665 -69.13 -5.42 7.70
C LEU A 665 -69.21 -3.93 8.12
N PRO A 666 -68.95 -3.62 9.40
CA PRO A 666 -69.08 -2.26 9.91
C PRO A 666 -68.08 -1.29 9.24
N SER A 667 -68.45 -0.01 9.15
CA SER A 667 -67.53 1.05 8.71
C SER A 667 -66.26 1.08 9.57
N GLY A 668 -65.11 1.20 8.91
CA GLY A 668 -63.77 1.11 9.50
C GLY A 668 -63.17 -0.29 9.49
N THR A 669 -63.79 -1.25 8.81
CA THR A 669 -63.26 -2.62 8.71
C THR A 669 -61.96 -2.65 7.91
N HIS A 670 -60.98 -3.37 8.45
CA HIS A 670 -59.68 -3.61 7.81
C HIS A 670 -59.83 -4.65 6.70
N LEU A 671 -59.49 -4.27 5.47
CA LEU A 671 -59.63 -5.13 4.29
C LEU A 671 -58.29 -5.76 3.90
N LEU A 672 -57.22 -4.96 3.88
CA LEU A 672 -55.89 -5.37 3.45
C LEU A 672 -54.83 -4.53 4.15
N THR A 673 -53.71 -5.16 4.51
CA THR A 673 -52.49 -4.47 4.93
C THR A 673 -51.59 -4.27 3.72
N LEU A 674 -51.06 -3.07 3.55
CA LEU A 674 -50.11 -2.70 2.50
C LEU A 674 -48.74 -2.46 3.13
N CYS A 675 -47.74 -3.15 2.61
CA CYS A 675 -46.34 -2.88 2.91
C CYS A 675 -45.74 -2.12 1.73
N VAL A 676 -45.27 -0.90 2.01
CA VAL A 676 -44.61 -0.06 1.03
C VAL A 676 -43.27 0.38 1.60
N THR A 677 -42.21 0.17 0.84
CA THR A 677 -40.85 0.53 1.19
C THR A 677 -40.28 1.46 0.15
N ASP A 678 -39.59 2.48 0.62
CA ASP A 678 -38.78 3.36 -0.20
C ASP A 678 -37.36 3.28 0.37
N PRO A 679 -36.37 2.86 -0.44
CA PRO A 679 -35.03 2.61 0.06
C PRO A 679 -34.26 3.90 0.36
N ASP A 680 -34.71 5.06 -0.15
CA ASP A 680 -34.09 6.36 0.08
C ASP A 680 -34.14 6.75 1.59
N ALA A 681 -33.31 7.69 2.00
CA ALA A 681 -33.19 8.11 3.40
C ALA A 681 -34.05 9.35 3.74
N GLY A 682 -34.48 9.44 5.01
CA GLY A 682 -35.07 10.67 5.53
C GLY A 682 -36.43 11.03 4.93
N VAL A 683 -36.53 12.22 4.32
CA VAL A 683 -37.78 12.67 3.68
C VAL A 683 -38.00 12.03 2.31
N SER A 684 -36.92 11.61 1.65
CA SER A 684 -36.96 10.88 0.39
C SER A 684 -37.59 9.50 0.64
N GLY A 685 -37.11 8.72 1.61
CA GLY A 685 -37.75 7.44 1.96
C GLY A 685 -39.11 7.50 2.69
N ALA A 686 -39.64 8.70 2.98
CA ALA A 686 -40.88 8.82 3.72
C ALA A 686 -42.09 8.74 2.77
N VAL A 687 -42.89 7.69 2.89
CA VAL A 687 -43.98 7.42 1.95
C VAL A 687 -45.34 7.91 2.45
N ARG A 688 -46.16 8.41 1.54
CA ARG A 688 -47.59 8.67 1.71
C ARG A 688 -48.40 7.84 0.72
N LEU A 689 -49.51 7.25 1.17
CA LEU A 689 -50.46 6.54 0.30
C LEU A 689 -51.75 7.34 0.10
N ASP A 690 -52.29 7.29 -1.12
CA ASP A 690 -53.61 7.80 -1.48
C ASP A 690 -54.38 6.72 -2.29
N VAL A 691 -55.71 6.63 -2.10
CA VAL A 691 -56.60 5.69 -2.81
C VAL A 691 -57.64 6.45 -3.64
N ASN A 692 -57.77 6.14 -4.92
CA ASN A 692 -58.56 6.89 -5.90
C ASN A 692 -59.97 6.31 -6.09
N THR A 693 -60.79 6.34 -5.04
CA THR A 693 -62.14 5.71 -5.05
C THR A 693 -63.27 6.63 -4.59
N GLY A 694 -63.09 7.96 -4.73
CA GLY A 694 -64.15 8.92 -4.41
C GLY A 694 -64.52 9.01 -2.92
N GLY A 695 -63.70 8.45 -2.02
CA GLY A 695 -63.81 8.60 -0.57
C GLY A 695 -64.54 7.47 0.17
N PHE A 696 -65.01 6.42 -0.52
CA PHE A 696 -65.62 5.26 0.13
C PHE A 696 -64.58 4.32 0.78
N PHE A 697 -63.36 4.30 0.25
CA PHE A 697 -62.21 3.61 0.86
C PHE A 697 -61.18 4.64 1.32
N ALA A 698 -60.45 4.31 2.37
CA ALA A 698 -59.35 5.12 2.88
C ALA A 698 -58.13 4.25 3.18
N VAL A 699 -56.94 4.83 3.09
CA VAL A 699 -55.71 4.22 3.58
C VAL A 699 -55.35 4.87 4.91
N MET A 700 -55.11 4.07 5.93
CA MET A 700 -54.72 4.54 7.26
C MET A 700 -53.41 3.89 7.69
N LEU A 701 -52.49 4.68 8.26
CA LEU A 701 -51.29 4.16 8.89
C LEU A 701 -51.64 3.66 10.30
N ASP A 702 -51.42 2.37 10.56
CA ASP A 702 -51.53 1.83 11.91
C ASP A 702 -50.23 2.13 12.68
N ASN A 703 -50.31 3.08 13.62
CA ASN A 703 -49.17 3.50 14.44
C ASN A 703 -48.58 2.38 15.31
N SER A 704 -49.32 1.28 15.54
CA SER A 704 -48.86 0.15 16.34
C SER A 704 -48.03 -0.86 15.55
N THR A 705 -48.30 -0.98 14.25
CA THR A 705 -47.64 -1.94 13.36
C THR A 705 -46.74 -1.29 12.32
N GLN A 706 -46.81 0.04 12.14
CA GLN A 706 -46.10 0.81 11.10
C GLN A 706 -46.44 0.37 9.66
N HIS A 707 -47.56 -0.36 9.48
CA HIS A 707 -48.05 -0.76 8.18
C HIS A 707 -49.29 0.05 7.78
N TRP A 708 -49.48 0.21 6.48
CA TRP A 708 -50.66 0.87 5.93
C TRP A 708 -51.80 -0.14 5.84
N ALA A 709 -53.02 0.31 6.04
CA ALA A 709 -54.21 -0.52 5.93
C ALA A 709 -55.26 0.15 5.06
N VAL A 710 -55.84 -0.62 4.14
CA VAL A 710 -57.04 -0.20 3.40
C VAL A 710 -58.26 -0.52 4.26
N VAL A 711 -59.10 0.48 4.48
CA VAL A 711 -60.34 0.36 5.26
C VAL A 711 -61.55 0.82 4.46
N SER A 712 -62.69 0.20 4.71
CA SER A 712 -63.99 0.70 4.22
C SER A 712 -64.47 1.86 5.09
N MET A 713 -64.96 2.94 4.49
CA MET A 713 -65.57 4.08 5.20
C MET A 713 -67.09 3.97 5.30
N GLY A 714 -67.70 3.04 4.55
CA GLY A 714 -69.11 2.66 4.61
C GLY A 714 -69.29 1.16 4.80
N VAL A 715 -70.55 0.72 4.76
CA VAL A 715 -70.93 -0.71 4.77
C VAL A 715 -70.98 -1.18 3.32
N LEU A 716 -70.35 -2.31 3.02
CA LEU A 716 -70.40 -2.95 1.71
C LEU A 716 -71.74 -3.68 1.54
N ASP A 717 -72.27 -3.66 0.32
CA ASP A 717 -73.55 -4.25 -0.10
C ASP A 717 -73.29 -4.87 -1.48
N ARG A 718 -73.38 -6.20 -1.57
CA ARG A 718 -73.02 -6.96 -2.76
C ARG A 718 -74.07 -6.80 -3.84
N GLU A 719 -75.35 -6.75 -3.49
CA GLU A 719 -76.48 -6.57 -4.40
C GLU A 719 -76.42 -5.20 -5.10
N GLU A 720 -75.82 -4.19 -4.45
CA GLU A 720 -75.45 -2.94 -5.11
C GLU A 720 -74.21 -3.09 -6.01
N ARG A 721 -73.15 -3.72 -5.49
CA ARG A 721 -71.89 -3.90 -6.22
C ARG A 721 -71.02 -5.06 -5.72
N GLU A 722 -70.92 -6.11 -6.53
CA GLU A 722 -70.12 -7.31 -6.25
C GLU A 722 -68.59 -7.10 -6.23
N THR A 723 -68.06 -6.13 -6.99
CA THR A 723 -66.62 -5.92 -7.15
C THR A 723 -66.21 -4.43 -7.16
N HIS A 724 -65.10 -4.14 -6.49
CA HIS A 724 -64.48 -2.82 -6.45
C HIS A 724 -63.04 -2.84 -6.97
N GLU A 725 -62.70 -1.91 -7.87
CA GLU A 725 -61.31 -1.67 -8.30
C GLU A 725 -60.72 -0.52 -7.48
N LEU A 726 -59.67 -0.81 -6.72
CA LEU A 726 -59.00 0.12 -5.83
C LEU A 726 -57.67 0.55 -6.44
N GLY A 727 -57.61 1.76 -7.02
CA GLY A 727 -56.36 2.37 -7.46
C GLY A 727 -55.63 3.01 -6.30
N ILE A 728 -54.46 2.49 -5.92
CA ILE A 728 -53.65 2.97 -4.80
C ILE A 728 -52.36 3.56 -5.35
N THR A 729 -51.99 4.76 -4.89
CA THR A 729 -50.74 5.43 -5.25
C THR A 729 -49.92 5.68 -4.01
N ALA A 730 -48.69 5.18 -3.99
CA ALA A 730 -47.67 5.54 -3.03
C ALA A 730 -46.82 6.68 -3.61
N THR A 731 -46.54 7.70 -2.82
CA THR A 731 -45.72 8.85 -3.22
C THR A 731 -44.75 9.14 -2.11
N ASP A 732 -43.48 9.26 -2.44
CA ASP A 732 -42.46 9.69 -1.50
C ASP A 732 -42.67 11.17 -1.10
N MET A 733 -41.86 11.65 -0.16
CA MET A 733 -41.92 13.04 0.30
C MET A 733 -40.66 13.83 -0.12
N GLY A 734 -39.92 13.30 -1.09
CA GLY A 734 -38.73 13.89 -1.67
C GLY A 734 -39.03 15.05 -2.62
N THR A 735 -37.96 15.67 -3.13
CA THR A 735 -38.06 16.73 -4.14
C THR A 735 -37.07 16.48 -5.28
N PRO A 736 -37.53 16.13 -6.50
CA PRO A 736 -38.93 15.91 -6.90
C PRO A 736 -39.54 14.70 -6.21
N ALA A 737 -40.87 14.68 -6.05
CA ALA A 737 -41.54 13.53 -5.47
C ALA A 737 -41.74 12.43 -6.53
N LEU A 738 -41.37 11.19 -6.23
CA LEU A 738 -41.58 10.00 -7.06
C LEU A 738 -42.76 9.18 -6.51
N SER A 739 -43.41 8.42 -7.40
CA SER A 739 -44.64 7.72 -7.07
C SER A 739 -44.79 6.42 -7.85
N SER A 740 -45.38 5.41 -7.21
CA SER A 740 -45.82 4.16 -7.84
C SER A 740 -47.32 3.95 -7.59
N SER A 741 -47.99 3.29 -8.53
CA SER A 741 -49.43 3.02 -8.45
C SER A 741 -49.74 1.57 -8.77
N ILE A 742 -50.67 0.99 -8.02
CA ILE A 742 -51.21 -0.35 -8.23
C ILE A 742 -52.74 -0.31 -8.28
N THR A 743 -53.34 -1.35 -8.87
CA THR A 743 -54.80 -1.55 -8.84
C THR A 743 -55.09 -2.92 -8.24
N ILE A 744 -55.97 -2.95 -7.24
CA ILE A 744 -56.40 -4.17 -6.56
C ILE A 744 -57.89 -4.38 -6.78
N VAL A 745 -58.31 -5.61 -7.07
CA VAL A 745 -59.71 -5.99 -7.17
C VAL A 745 -60.17 -6.56 -5.82
N LEU A 746 -61.22 -5.97 -5.26
CA LEU A 746 -61.91 -6.48 -4.07
C LEU A 746 -63.22 -7.14 -4.51
N ALA A 747 -63.40 -8.41 -4.19
CA ALA A 747 -64.67 -9.13 -4.36
C ALA A 747 -65.42 -9.19 -3.03
N VAL A 748 -66.70 -8.82 -3.07
CA VAL A 748 -67.60 -8.85 -1.93
C VAL A 748 -68.36 -10.17 -1.94
N GLY A 749 -68.19 -10.96 -0.89
CA GLY A 749 -68.88 -12.21 -0.66
C GLY A 749 -70.30 -11.97 -0.14
N ASP A 750 -71.19 -12.81 -0.65
CA ASP A 750 -72.63 -12.83 -0.38
C ASP A 750 -72.95 -13.27 1.05
N VAL A 751 -73.81 -12.51 1.72
CA VAL A 751 -74.44 -12.87 2.99
C VAL A 751 -75.94 -12.87 2.77
N ASN A 752 -76.61 -14.00 3.01
CA ASN A 752 -78.06 -14.06 2.86
C ASN A 752 -78.76 -13.08 3.83
N ASP A 753 -79.18 -11.92 3.32
CA ASP A 753 -79.78 -10.83 4.07
C ASP A 753 -81.01 -10.23 3.35
N VAL A 754 -81.31 -10.66 2.12
CA VAL A 754 -82.52 -10.31 1.38
C VAL A 754 -83.49 -11.50 1.34
N PRO A 755 -84.74 -11.35 1.83
CA PRO A 755 -85.68 -12.47 1.86
C PRO A 755 -86.23 -12.82 0.46
N PRO A 756 -86.57 -14.11 0.18
CA PRO A 756 -87.15 -14.52 -1.08
C PRO A 756 -88.54 -13.94 -1.29
N THR A 757 -88.85 -13.55 -2.54
CA THR A 757 -90.10 -12.86 -2.90
C THR A 757 -90.89 -13.60 -3.99
N PHE A 758 -92.21 -13.78 -3.80
CA PHE A 758 -93.06 -14.44 -4.80
C PHE A 758 -93.31 -13.53 -6.02
N LEU A 759 -93.05 -14.07 -7.21
CA LEU A 759 -93.34 -13.43 -8.49
C LEU A 759 -94.76 -13.79 -8.96
N GLU A 760 -95.69 -12.84 -8.87
CA GLU A 760 -97.08 -12.94 -9.35
C GLU A 760 -97.77 -14.29 -9.01
N PRO A 761 -97.91 -14.66 -7.72
CA PRO A 761 -98.46 -15.95 -7.33
C PRO A 761 -99.91 -16.14 -7.80
N PRO A 762 -100.31 -17.34 -8.26
CA PRO A 762 -101.67 -17.60 -8.70
C PRO A 762 -102.68 -17.52 -7.53
N ASP A 763 -103.73 -16.71 -7.69
CA ASP A 763 -104.74 -16.48 -6.65
C ASP A 763 -105.76 -17.62 -6.51
N GLU A 764 -106.16 -18.25 -7.63
CA GLU A 764 -107.22 -19.28 -7.66
C GLU A 764 -107.09 -20.29 -8.82
N VAL A 765 -107.33 -21.57 -8.53
CA VAL A 765 -107.33 -22.72 -9.46
C VAL A 765 -108.59 -23.54 -9.28
N THR A 766 -109.15 -24.12 -10.36
CA THR A 766 -110.31 -25.01 -10.32
C THR A 766 -109.94 -26.44 -10.74
N LEU A 767 -110.25 -27.44 -9.91
CA LEU A 767 -109.99 -28.87 -10.14
C LEU A 767 -111.31 -29.67 -10.12
N LEU A 768 -111.30 -30.89 -10.65
CA LEU A 768 -112.47 -31.78 -10.65
C LEU A 768 -112.42 -32.78 -9.49
N GLY A 769 -113.58 -33.03 -8.90
CA GLY A 769 -113.76 -34.12 -7.96
C GLY A 769 -113.42 -35.46 -8.62
N GLY A 770 -112.44 -36.17 -8.07
CA GLY A 770 -111.95 -37.43 -8.60
C GLY A 770 -110.61 -37.35 -9.36
N SER A 771 -110.02 -36.16 -9.55
CA SER A 771 -108.67 -35.99 -10.14
C SER A 771 -107.64 -36.86 -9.43
N HIS A 772 -106.79 -37.55 -10.20
CA HIS A 772 -105.85 -38.55 -9.69
C HIS A 772 -104.58 -37.90 -9.12
N PRO A 773 -103.83 -38.62 -8.26
CA PRO A 773 -102.50 -38.21 -7.85
C PRO A 773 -101.59 -37.90 -9.05
N GLY A 774 -100.75 -36.86 -8.95
CA GLY A 774 -99.90 -36.33 -10.01
C GLY A 774 -100.54 -35.23 -10.86
N THR A 775 -101.83 -34.90 -10.66
CA THR A 775 -102.46 -33.79 -11.40
C THR A 775 -101.82 -32.46 -11.00
N LEU A 776 -101.34 -31.68 -11.96
CA LEU A 776 -100.79 -30.33 -11.76
C LEU A 776 -101.86 -29.37 -11.25
N VAL A 777 -101.56 -28.63 -10.18
CA VAL A 777 -102.48 -27.69 -9.51
C VAL A 777 -102.06 -26.24 -9.77
N ALA A 778 -100.84 -25.86 -9.42
CA ALA A 778 -100.31 -24.52 -9.60
C ALA A 778 -98.78 -24.56 -9.52
N ILE A 779 -98.10 -23.50 -9.91
CA ILE A 779 -96.63 -23.38 -9.73
C ILE A 779 -96.34 -21.98 -9.20
N PHE A 780 -95.40 -21.89 -8.27
CA PHE A 780 -94.96 -20.66 -7.62
C PHE A 780 -93.51 -20.35 -8.00
N ALA A 781 -93.29 -19.19 -8.62
CA ALA A 781 -91.95 -18.67 -8.88
C ALA A 781 -91.54 -17.67 -7.78
N VAL A 782 -90.27 -17.67 -7.41
CA VAL A 782 -89.69 -16.72 -6.47
C VAL A 782 -88.42 -16.09 -7.05
N GLU A 783 -88.14 -14.86 -6.63
CA GLU A 783 -86.88 -14.17 -6.89
C GLU A 783 -86.22 -13.90 -5.55
N ASP A 784 -84.94 -14.26 -5.47
CA ASP A 784 -84.04 -14.03 -4.35
C ASP A 784 -82.71 -13.54 -4.93
N PRO A 785 -82.26 -12.32 -4.61
CA PRO A 785 -81.02 -11.79 -5.16
C PRO A 785 -79.76 -12.39 -4.51
N ASP A 786 -79.89 -13.11 -3.39
CA ASP A 786 -78.77 -13.71 -2.66
C ASP A 786 -78.27 -14.98 -3.39
N VAL A 787 -76.95 -15.13 -3.54
CA VAL A 787 -76.37 -16.28 -4.29
C VAL A 787 -76.39 -17.58 -3.49
N ASN A 788 -76.36 -17.51 -2.15
CA ASN A 788 -76.31 -18.69 -1.28
C ASN A 788 -77.67 -19.11 -0.68
N GLY A 789 -78.75 -18.42 -0.99
CA GLY A 789 -80.11 -18.77 -0.56
C GLY A 789 -80.64 -19.99 -1.32
N THR A 790 -80.45 -21.20 -0.80
CA THR A 790 -81.09 -22.38 -1.40
C THR A 790 -82.58 -22.31 -1.13
N ILE A 791 -83.36 -22.11 -2.19
CA ILE A 791 -84.82 -21.98 -2.11
C ILE A 791 -85.46 -23.35 -1.85
N GLU A 792 -86.23 -23.44 -0.77
CA GLU A 792 -87.06 -24.59 -0.42
C GLU A 792 -88.53 -24.18 -0.33
N TYR A 793 -89.37 -24.89 -1.08
CA TYR A 793 -90.81 -24.73 -1.06
C TYR A 793 -91.49 -25.70 -0.08
N SER A 794 -92.58 -25.29 0.54
CA SER A 794 -93.41 -26.18 1.35
C SER A 794 -94.90 -25.79 1.36
N VAL A 795 -95.76 -26.78 1.60
CA VAL A 795 -97.20 -26.55 1.82
C VAL A 795 -97.49 -26.55 3.31
N ALA A 796 -97.76 -25.38 3.89
CA ALA A 796 -98.10 -25.26 5.32
C ALA A 796 -99.62 -25.32 5.60
N GLY A 797 -100.44 -24.98 4.59
CA GLY A 797 -101.88 -24.77 4.75
C GLY A 797 -102.77 -25.86 4.15
N ASP A 798 -102.46 -27.14 4.32
CA ASP A 798 -103.29 -28.25 3.81
C ASP A 798 -103.56 -29.34 4.88
N PRO A 799 -104.67 -29.25 5.64
CA PRO A 799 -104.92 -30.14 6.77
C PRO A 799 -105.20 -31.60 6.38
N ASP A 800 -105.53 -31.86 5.11
CA ASP A 800 -105.85 -33.20 4.62
C ASP A 800 -104.70 -33.84 3.81
N GLY A 801 -103.60 -33.11 3.57
CA GLY A 801 -102.41 -33.61 2.84
C GLY A 801 -102.70 -34.01 1.39
N LEU A 802 -103.62 -33.31 0.75
CA LEU A 802 -104.03 -33.52 -0.64
C LEU A 802 -103.03 -32.96 -1.64
N PHE A 803 -102.25 -31.94 -1.28
CA PHE A 803 -101.34 -31.23 -2.18
C PHE A 803 -99.87 -31.43 -1.76
N GLY A 804 -99.05 -31.84 -2.73
CA GLY A 804 -97.59 -31.82 -2.64
C GLY A 804 -97.04 -30.62 -3.39
N ILE A 805 -95.86 -30.15 -3.01
CA ILE A 805 -95.07 -29.18 -3.77
C ILE A 805 -93.65 -29.75 -3.91
N ASP A 806 -93.08 -29.67 -5.11
CA ASP A 806 -91.70 -30.06 -5.35
C ASP A 806 -90.72 -28.89 -5.19
N GLU A 807 -89.44 -29.17 -5.42
CA GLU A 807 -88.32 -28.23 -5.23
C GLU A 807 -88.36 -27.07 -6.23
N GLU A 808 -89.05 -27.25 -7.37
CA GLU A 808 -89.27 -26.27 -8.42
C GLU A 808 -90.53 -25.41 -8.19
N GLY A 809 -91.19 -25.58 -7.04
CA GLY A 809 -92.38 -24.82 -6.66
C GLY A 809 -93.66 -25.28 -7.35
N VAL A 810 -93.67 -26.48 -7.93
CA VAL A 810 -94.81 -27.08 -8.63
C VAL A 810 -95.71 -27.81 -7.64
N VAL A 811 -96.92 -27.29 -7.47
CA VAL A 811 -97.96 -27.90 -6.64
C VAL A 811 -98.71 -28.95 -7.45
N VAL A 812 -98.71 -30.19 -6.97
CA VAL A 812 -99.45 -31.32 -7.54
C VAL A 812 -100.41 -31.92 -6.52
N LEU A 813 -101.36 -32.72 -7.00
CA LEU A 813 -102.20 -33.55 -6.14
C LEU A 813 -101.44 -34.80 -5.70
N ASP A 814 -101.21 -34.99 -4.40
CA ASP A 814 -100.60 -36.21 -3.86
C ASP A 814 -101.62 -37.33 -3.65
N MET A 815 -102.88 -36.96 -3.45
CA MET A 815 -103.99 -37.88 -3.22
C MET A 815 -105.15 -37.59 -4.15
N GLN A 816 -105.96 -38.61 -4.43
CA GLN A 816 -107.13 -38.46 -5.27
C GLN A 816 -108.16 -37.52 -4.62
N LEU A 817 -108.63 -36.51 -5.36
CA LEU A 817 -109.59 -35.54 -4.84
C LEU A 817 -110.96 -36.20 -4.54
N PRO A 818 -111.59 -35.91 -3.39
CA PRO A 818 -112.97 -36.31 -3.12
C PRO A 818 -113.94 -35.70 -4.14
N ASN A 819 -115.01 -36.43 -4.51
CA ASN A 819 -116.02 -35.97 -5.47
C ASN A 819 -116.98 -34.86 -4.94
N ASP A 820 -116.61 -34.17 -3.85
CA ASP A 820 -117.44 -33.15 -3.21
C ASP A 820 -117.09 -31.76 -3.76
N VAL A 821 -118.12 -30.93 -4.03
CA VAL A 821 -117.92 -29.54 -4.46
C VAL A 821 -117.48 -28.69 -3.26
N ILE A 822 -116.21 -28.28 -3.22
CA ILE A 822 -115.61 -27.54 -2.09
C ILE A 822 -114.55 -26.54 -2.55
N THR A 823 -114.44 -25.38 -1.88
CA THR A 823 -113.29 -24.48 -2.02
C THR A 823 -112.38 -24.62 -0.82
N ARG A 824 -111.07 -24.70 -1.06
CA ARG A 824 -110.01 -24.80 -0.04
C ARG A 824 -108.99 -23.69 -0.26
N ASN A 825 -108.35 -23.25 0.81
CA ASN A 825 -107.19 -22.35 0.73
C ASN A 825 -105.97 -23.18 1.11
N VAL A 826 -104.93 -23.13 0.28
CA VAL A 826 -103.65 -23.80 0.48
C VAL A 826 -102.59 -22.72 0.65
N THR A 827 -101.91 -22.71 1.81
CA THR A 827 -100.80 -21.78 2.06
C THR A 827 -99.52 -22.41 1.57
N ILE A 828 -98.82 -21.68 0.70
CA ILE A 828 -97.50 -22.04 0.18
C ILE A 828 -96.47 -21.16 0.88
N GLU A 829 -95.44 -21.79 1.44
CA GLU A 829 -94.32 -21.12 2.10
C GLU A 829 -93.04 -21.39 1.31
N VAL A 830 -92.16 -20.39 1.27
CA VAL A 830 -90.83 -20.49 0.68
C VAL A 830 -89.80 -19.96 1.68
N THR A 831 -88.70 -20.68 1.81
CA THR A 831 -87.57 -20.30 2.66
C THR A 831 -86.27 -20.46 1.88
N ASP A 832 -85.32 -19.59 2.16
CA ASP A 832 -83.92 -19.65 1.71
C ASP A 832 -83.01 -20.31 2.79
N GLY A 833 -83.62 -20.83 3.87
CA GLY A 833 -82.95 -21.36 5.06
C GLY A 833 -82.82 -20.38 6.23
N LEU A 834 -82.97 -19.07 6.02
CA LEU A 834 -82.87 -18.03 7.05
C LEU A 834 -84.16 -17.20 7.19
N HIS A 835 -84.73 -16.80 6.06
CA HIS A 835 -85.96 -16.05 5.89
C HIS A 835 -87.11 -16.95 5.42
N LEU A 836 -88.34 -16.57 5.75
CA LEU A 836 -89.56 -17.31 5.39
C LEU A 836 -90.63 -16.36 4.88
N THR A 837 -91.07 -16.57 3.64
CA THR A 837 -92.15 -15.83 2.99
C THR A 837 -93.30 -16.77 2.65
N ASN A 838 -94.57 -16.31 2.69
CA ASN A 838 -95.71 -17.15 2.34
C ASN A 838 -96.80 -16.44 1.51
N THR A 839 -97.59 -17.24 0.80
CA THR A 839 -98.75 -16.80 0.00
C THR A 839 -99.88 -17.84 0.07
N THR A 840 -101.08 -17.52 -0.44
CA THR A 840 -102.27 -18.40 -0.33
C THR A 840 -102.93 -18.64 -1.68
N LEU A 841 -102.99 -19.90 -2.11
CA LEU A 841 -103.73 -20.38 -3.28
C LEU A 841 -105.16 -20.77 -2.92
N ARG A 842 -106.16 -20.32 -3.67
CA ARG A 842 -107.53 -20.86 -3.56
C ARG A 842 -107.76 -21.99 -4.55
N VAL A 843 -108.12 -23.18 -4.07
CA VAL A 843 -108.44 -24.35 -4.90
C VAL A 843 -109.95 -24.63 -4.84
N HIS A 844 -110.65 -24.42 -5.95
CA HIS A 844 -112.07 -24.73 -6.10
C HIS A 844 -112.27 -26.12 -6.74
N VAL A 845 -113.04 -27.01 -6.12
CA VAL A 845 -113.29 -28.37 -6.62
C VAL A 845 -114.74 -28.48 -7.12
N GLU A 846 -114.94 -28.94 -8.36
CA GLU A 846 -116.25 -29.14 -9.01
C GLU A 846 -116.69 -30.62 -9.09
N ASP A 847 -117.96 -30.91 -9.34
CA ASP A 847 -118.54 -32.28 -9.34
C ASP A 847 -118.08 -33.12 -10.56
N GLY A 848 -117.38 -34.23 -10.29
CA GLY A 848 -116.84 -35.18 -11.27
C GLY A 848 -117.85 -36.00 -12.08
N SER A 849 -119.16 -35.81 -11.89
CA SER A 849 -120.20 -36.44 -12.71
C SER A 849 -120.48 -35.75 -14.05
N SER A 850 -119.82 -34.61 -14.32
CA SER A 850 -119.84 -33.91 -15.61
C SER A 850 -118.72 -34.42 -16.54
N LEU A 851 -119.09 -35.04 -17.67
CA LEU A 851 -118.16 -35.68 -18.64
C LEU A 851 -117.46 -34.68 -19.60
N SER A 852 -117.06 -33.50 -19.14
CA SER A 852 -116.11 -32.67 -19.89
C SER A 852 -115.08 -32.11 -18.93
N SER A 853 -113.87 -32.69 -18.85
CA SER A 853 -112.73 -32.07 -18.19
C SER A 853 -111.95 -31.22 -19.19
N LEU A 854 -111.37 -30.12 -18.73
CA LEU A 854 -110.37 -29.37 -19.48
C LEU A 854 -109.01 -29.90 -19.01
N GLU A 855 -108.35 -30.74 -19.81
CA GLU A 855 -107.08 -31.38 -19.45
C GLU A 855 -106.13 -31.42 -20.65
N PHE A 856 -104.84 -31.13 -20.39
CA PHE A 856 -103.80 -31.30 -21.39
C PHE A 856 -103.58 -32.79 -21.68
N GLN A 857 -103.12 -33.12 -22.88
CA GLN A 857 -102.84 -34.51 -23.27
C GLN A 857 -101.66 -35.13 -22.50
N GLN A 858 -100.79 -34.30 -21.95
CA GLN A 858 -99.62 -34.64 -21.15
C GLN A 858 -99.52 -33.60 -20.03
N ASP A 859 -99.07 -34.04 -18.85
CA ASP A 859 -98.86 -33.17 -17.70
C ASP A 859 -97.56 -32.35 -17.85
N ASN A 860 -96.56 -32.92 -18.54
CA ASN A 860 -95.27 -32.30 -18.85
C ASN A 860 -94.94 -32.47 -20.35
N TYR A 861 -94.40 -31.41 -20.95
CA TYR A 861 -93.86 -31.42 -22.32
C TYR A 861 -92.38 -31.04 -22.31
N ASP A 862 -91.54 -31.88 -22.91
CA ASP A 862 -90.13 -31.59 -23.12
C ASP A 862 -89.89 -31.14 -24.55
N PHE A 863 -89.23 -30.00 -24.72
CA PHE A 863 -88.74 -29.52 -25.99
C PHE A 863 -87.24 -29.25 -25.92
N ASP A 864 -86.54 -29.49 -27.02
CA ASP A 864 -85.16 -29.10 -27.16
C ASP A 864 -85.07 -27.99 -28.22
N VAL A 865 -84.23 -26.99 -27.99
CA VAL A 865 -83.97 -25.90 -28.93
C VAL A 865 -82.49 -25.65 -29.03
N VAL A 866 -81.96 -25.59 -30.24
CA VAL A 866 -80.56 -25.22 -30.44
C VAL A 866 -80.43 -23.73 -30.15
N GLU A 867 -79.45 -23.35 -29.34
CA GLU A 867 -79.18 -21.95 -29.05
C GLU A 867 -78.84 -21.14 -30.31
N ASN A 868 -78.84 -19.82 -30.18
CA ASN A 868 -78.67 -18.88 -31.30
C ASN A 868 -79.72 -19.03 -32.43
N SER A 869 -80.69 -19.92 -32.27
CA SER A 869 -81.79 -20.09 -33.21
C SER A 869 -82.58 -18.79 -33.36
N PRO A 870 -82.96 -18.38 -34.57
CA PRO A 870 -83.62 -17.11 -34.79
C PRO A 870 -84.96 -17.02 -34.05
N SER A 871 -85.36 -15.81 -33.68
CA SER A 871 -86.68 -15.54 -33.11
C SER A 871 -87.79 -16.14 -33.98
N GLY A 872 -88.76 -16.81 -33.36
CA GLY A 872 -89.86 -17.49 -34.03
C GLY A 872 -89.59 -18.97 -34.33
N THR A 873 -88.49 -19.54 -33.83
CA THR A 873 -88.19 -20.96 -33.94
C THR A 873 -89.25 -21.78 -33.22
N VAL A 874 -89.84 -22.76 -33.91
CA VAL A 874 -90.95 -23.56 -33.37
C VAL A 874 -90.40 -24.67 -32.49
N LEU A 875 -90.80 -24.68 -31.22
CA LEU A 875 -90.46 -25.74 -30.27
C LEU A 875 -91.40 -26.94 -30.41
N GLY A 876 -92.69 -26.65 -30.41
CA GLY A 876 -93.74 -27.67 -30.42
C GLY A 876 -95.12 -27.09 -30.14
N THR A 877 -96.10 -27.96 -29.91
CA THR A 877 -97.49 -27.58 -29.61
C THR A 877 -97.98 -28.35 -28.39
N VAL A 878 -98.52 -27.63 -27.41
CA VAL A 878 -99.21 -28.25 -26.27
C VAL A 878 -100.70 -28.42 -26.58
N ASN A 879 -101.20 -29.64 -26.41
CA ASN A 879 -102.53 -30.02 -26.88
C ASN A 879 -103.49 -30.22 -25.71
N ILE A 880 -104.75 -29.80 -25.88
CA ILE A 880 -105.79 -29.93 -24.86
C ILE A 880 -107.03 -30.66 -25.40
N SER A 881 -107.66 -31.46 -24.55
CA SER A 881 -108.94 -32.11 -24.86
C SER A 881 -110.09 -31.29 -24.25
N SER A 882 -110.88 -30.61 -25.09
CA SER A 882 -112.10 -29.90 -24.66
C SER A 882 -113.16 -29.90 -25.75
N ASP A 883 -114.44 -29.87 -25.35
CA ASP A 883 -115.61 -29.72 -26.19
C ASP A 883 -116.01 -28.24 -26.43
N GLN A 884 -115.25 -27.30 -25.84
CA GLN A 884 -115.39 -25.85 -26.00
C GLN A 884 -114.16 -25.21 -26.67
N SER A 885 -114.27 -23.94 -27.07
CA SER A 885 -113.14 -23.15 -27.58
C SER A 885 -112.22 -22.75 -26.43
N VAL A 886 -110.90 -22.97 -26.59
CA VAL A 886 -109.89 -22.75 -25.55
C VAL A 886 -108.86 -21.74 -26.02
N LEU A 887 -108.43 -20.86 -25.13
CA LEU A 887 -107.31 -19.94 -25.33
C LEU A 887 -106.08 -20.40 -24.57
N TYR A 888 -104.93 -20.42 -25.23
CA TYR A 888 -103.64 -20.72 -24.62
C TYR A 888 -102.89 -19.44 -24.28
N ASN A 889 -102.34 -19.34 -23.08
CA ASN A 889 -101.42 -18.29 -22.67
C ASN A 889 -100.35 -18.90 -21.75
N PHE A 890 -99.24 -18.21 -21.55
CA PHE A 890 -98.37 -18.53 -20.42
C PHE A 890 -99.01 -18.04 -19.12
N GLN A 891 -98.65 -18.66 -17.99
CA GLN A 891 -99.21 -18.29 -16.69
C GLN A 891 -98.92 -16.83 -16.30
N SER A 892 -97.73 -16.34 -16.63
CA SER A 892 -97.33 -14.95 -16.45
C SER A 892 -96.70 -14.38 -17.73
N ASP A 893 -96.69 -13.05 -17.85
CA ASP A 893 -96.02 -12.37 -18.97
C ASP A 893 -94.48 -12.52 -18.89
N GLN A 894 -93.93 -12.70 -17.68
CA GLN A 894 -92.51 -12.99 -17.43
C GLN A 894 -92.09 -14.35 -18.00
N MET A 895 -92.90 -15.41 -17.78
CA MET A 895 -92.67 -16.72 -18.40
C MET A 895 -92.82 -16.68 -19.94
N GLY A 896 -93.52 -15.66 -20.46
CA GLY A 896 -93.59 -15.36 -21.89
C GLY A 896 -92.51 -14.40 -22.39
N HIS A 897 -91.45 -14.11 -21.62
CA HIS A 897 -90.38 -13.19 -22.05
C HIS A 897 -89.62 -13.77 -23.26
N ASN A 898 -89.06 -14.97 -23.09
CA ASN A 898 -88.24 -15.66 -24.09
C ASN A 898 -89.09 -16.45 -25.12
N PHE A 899 -90.38 -16.67 -24.84
CA PHE A 899 -91.24 -17.54 -25.63
C PHE A 899 -92.59 -16.90 -25.96
N ALA A 900 -93.17 -17.27 -27.09
CA ALA A 900 -94.53 -16.90 -27.47
C ALA A 900 -95.36 -18.15 -27.70
N ILE A 901 -96.59 -18.14 -27.20
CA ILE A 901 -97.57 -19.18 -27.49
C ILE A 901 -98.69 -18.66 -28.38
N ASN A 902 -99.05 -19.42 -29.40
CA ASN A 902 -100.22 -19.14 -30.22
C ASN A 902 -101.48 -19.41 -29.39
N ASN A 903 -102.24 -18.35 -29.15
CA ASN A 903 -103.41 -18.37 -28.28
C ASN A 903 -104.58 -19.24 -28.75
N TYR A 904 -104.58 -19.75 -29.98
CA TYR A 904 -105.61 -20.66 -30.49
C TYR A 904 -105.10 -22.07 -30.79
N THR A 905 -103.80 -22.24 -31.03
CA THR A 905 -103.24 -23.54 -31.46
C THR A 905 -102.31 -24.19 -30.43
N GLY A 906 -101.96 -23.49 -29.34
CA GLY A 906 -101.03 -24.00 -28.33
C GLY A 906 -99.59 -24.16 -28.84
N GLY A 907 -99.26 -23.58 -30.00
CA GLY A 907 -97.92 -23.67 -30.60
C GLY A 907 -96.96 -22.70 -29.94
N ILE A 908 -95.84 -23.21 -29.43
CA ILE A 908 -94.81 -22.44 -28.74
C ILE A 908 -93.66 -22.16 -29.70
N VAL A 909 -93.24 -20.91 -29.75
CA VAL A 909 -92.10 -20.44 -30.52
C VAL A 909 -91.19 -19.58 -29.64
N THR A 910 -89.90 -19.49 -29.97
CA THR A 910 -88.99 -18.53 -29.33
C THR A 910 -89.35 -17.09 -29.71
N ARG A 911 -89.17 -16.13 -28.81
CA ARG A 911 -89.30 -14.68 -29.08
C ARG A 911 -87.97 -14.03 -29.40
N LEU A 912 -86.92 -14.55 -28.79
CA LEU A 912 -85.54 -14.09 -28.93
C LEU A 912 -84.66 -15.33 -29.21
N PRO A 913 -83.47 -15.15 -29.81
CA PRO A 913 -82.42 -16.15 -29.70
C PRO A 913 -82.15 -16.44 -28.22
N LEU A 914 -81.97 -17.72 -27.90
CA LEU A 914 -81.58 -18.15 -26.57
C LEU A 914 -80.07 -18.37 -26.57
N ASP A 915 -79.46 -18.15 -25.42
CA ASP A 915 -78.05 -18.31 -25.13
C ASP A 915 -77.96 -19.33 -23.99
N ARG A 916 -77.28 -20.45 -24.22
CA ARG A 916 -77.24 -21.54 -23.26
C ARG A 916 -76.32 -21.21 -22.09
N GLU A 917 -75.26 -20.45 -22.32
CA GLU A 917 -74.31 -20.02 -21.30
C GLU A 917 -74.97 -19.03 -20.31
N GLU A 918 -76.07 -18.37 -20.73
CA GLU A 918 -76.94 -17.61 -19.83
C GLU A 918 -77.96 -18.51 -19.10
N SER A 919 -78.62 -19.44 -19.80
CA SER A 919 -79.58 -20.36 -19.21
C SER A 919 -79.76 -21.63 -20.07
N ASP A 920 -79.40 -22.78 -19.51
CA ASP A 920 -79.42 -24.09 -20.20
C ASP A 920 -80.80 -24.75 -20.24
N GLU A 921 -81.72 -24.35 -19.35
CA GLU A 921 -83.08 -24.86 -19.30
C GLU A 921 -84.10 -23.80 -18.89
N HIS A 922 -85.24 -23.78 -19.59
CA HIS A 922 -86.36 -22.90 -19.27
C HIS A 922 -87.62 -23.67 -18.93
N TYR A 923 -88.23 -23.34 -17.79
CA TYR A 923 -89.48 -23.92 -17.33
C TYR A 923 -90.66 -22.97 -17.58
N LEU A 924 -91.59 -23.38 -18.43
CA LEU A 924 -92.76 -22.60 -18.80
C LEU A 924 -94.04 -23.29 -18.33
N ILE A 925 -95.08 -22.49 -18.13
CA ILE A 925 -96.40 -23.00 -17.75
C ILE A 925 -97.41 -22.51 -18.74
N VAL A 926 -98.04 -23.45 -19.42
CA VAL A 926 -99.12 -23.12 -20.35
C VAL A 926 -100.46 -23.25 -19.64
N VAL A 927 -101.20 -22.15 -19.63
CA VAL A 927 -102.58 -22.08 -19.17
C VAL A 927 -103.51 -22.11 -20.36
N ALA A 928 -104.42 -23.07 -20.34
CA ALA A 928 -105.48 -23.19 -21.32
C ALA A 928 -106.81 -22.82 -20.66
N THR A 929 -107.50 -21.79 -21.18
CA THR A 929 -108.73 -21.23 -20.62
C THR A 929 -109.91 -21.40 -21.56
N GLU A 930 -110.98 -22.06 -21.12
CA GLU A 930 -112.22 -22.19 -21.89
C GLU A 930 -112.95 -20.85 -22.02
N GLN A 931 -113.56 -20.59 -23.18
CA GLN A 931 -114.31 -19.35 -23.44
C GLN A 931 -115.79 -19.45 -23.04
N THR A 932 -116.08 -19.72 -21.76
CA THR A 932 -117.45 -19.82 -21.21
C THR A 932 -117.73 -18.74 -20.14
N VAL A 933 -118.97 -18.70 -19.61
CA VAL A 933 -119.37 -17.72 -18.57
C VAL A 933 -118.66 -17.97 -17.24
N ASN A 934 -118.33 -19.25 -16.96
CA ASN A 934 -117.47 -19.67 -15.85
C ASN A 934 -116.29 -20.43 -16.47
N PRO A 935 -115.24 -19.72 -16.93
CA PRO A 935 -114.18 -20.31 -17.72
C PRO A 935 -113.34 -21.26 -16.86
N ARG A 936 -113.22 -22.52 -17.29
CA ARG A 936 -112.30 -23.48 -16.67
C ARG A 936 -110.88 -23.25 -17.18
N LYS A 937 -109.90 -23.57 -16.34
CA LYS A 937 -108.48 -23.47 -16.66
C LYS A 937 -107.81 -24.82 -16.44
N ALA A 938 -106.87 -25.16 -17.32
CA ALA A 938 -105.93 -26.26 -17.15
C ALA A 938 -104.51 -25.72 -17.27
N TYR A 939 -103.57 -26.43 -16.65
CA TYR A 939 -102.15 -26.07 -16.58
C TYR A 939 -101.33 -27.25 -17.08
N ALA A 940 -100.22 -26.98 -17.78
CA ALA A 940 -99.20 -27.97 -18.12
C ALA A 940 -97.81 -27.35 -18.00
N ALA A 941 -96.85 -28.13 -17.52
CA ALA A 941 -95.45 -27.74 -17.46
C ALA A 941 -94.77 -28.01 -18.81
N VAL A 942 -93.89 -27.12 -19.22
CA VAL A 942 -93.08 -27.24 -20.42
C VAL A 942 -91.62 -26.99 -20.05
N ALA A 943 -90.77 -28.00 -20.15
CA ALA A 943 -89.33 -27.86 -20.01
C ALA A 943 -88.72 -27.65 -21.41
N VAL A 944 -87.94 -26.60 -21.57
CA VAL A 944 -87.22 -26.29 -22.80
C VAL A 944 -85.73 -26.38 -22.51
N ARG A 945 -85.07 -27.44 -22.99
CA ARG A 945 -83.62 -27.59 -22.91
C ARG A 945 -82.96 -26.88 -24.08
N VAL A 946 -81.98 -26.05 -23.77
CA VAL A 946 -81.18 -25.34 -24.76
C VAL A 946 -79.98 -26.23 -25.12
N VAL A 947 -79.84 -26.53 -26.41
CA VAL A 947 -78.77 -27.38 -26.94
C VAL A 947 -77.63 -26.51 -27.41
N ASP A 948 -76.47 -26.83 -26.86
CA ASP A 948 -75.16 -26.21 -27.04
C ASP A 948 -74.71 -26.10 -28.52
N VAL A 949 -74.07 -24.97 -28.85
CA VAL A 949 -73.41 -24.65 -30.12
C VAL A 949 -72.03 -24.07 -29.78
N ASN A 950 -71.00 -24.46 -30.55
CA ASN A 950 -69.65 -23.94 -30.36
C ASN A 950 -69.53 -22.47 -30.81
N ASP A 951 -69.89 -21.53 -29.96
CA ASP A 951 -69.82 -20.09 -30.22
C ASP A 951 -68.93 -19.31 -29.24
N ASN A 952 -68.43 -19.97 -28.19
CA ASN A 952 -67.36 -19.47 -27.36
C ASN A 952 -66.03 -20.10 -27.78
N ALA A 953 -64.96 -19.30 -27.78
CA ALA A 953 -63.62 -19.80 -28.02
C ALA A 953 -62.89 -19.94 -26.69
N PRO A 954 -61.93 -20.86 -26.54
CA PRO A 954 -61.18 -20.98 -25.30
C PRO A 954 -60.49 -19.66 -24.95
N GLU A 955 -60.59 -19.18 -23.72
CA GLU A 955 -60.04 -17.90 -23.28
C GLU A 955 -58.92 -18.09 -22.25
N PHE A 956 -57.79 -17.41 -22.45
CA PHE A 956 -56.71 -17.31 -21.46
C PHE A 956 -56.95 -16.10 -20.56
N GLY A 957 -56.58 -16.18 -19.28
CA GLY A 957 -56.73 -15.07 -18.32
C GLY A 957 -55.90 -13.81 -18.61
N GLY A 958 -55.06 -13.80 -19.66
CA GLY A 958 -54.24 -12.66 -20.07
C GLY A 958 -53.74 -12.80 -21.51
N GLU A 959 -53.35 -11.68 -22.12
CA GLU A 959 -52.81 -11.63 -23.50
C GLU A 959 -51.30 -11.98 -23.53
N THR A 960 -50.58 -11.76 -22.44
CA THR A 960 -49.15 -12.05 -22.31
C THR A 960 -48.79 -12.43 -20.87
N TYR A 961 -47.88 -13.39 -20.71
CA TYR A 961 -47.30 -13.79 -19.43
C TYR A 961 -45.77 -13.67 -19.47
N ASP A 962 -45.19 -12.97 -18.51
CA ASP A 962 -43.74 -12.88 -18.30
C ASP A 962 -43.30 -13.93 -17.28
N VAL A 963 -42.23 -14.66 -17.59
CA VAL A 963 -41.75 -15.77 -16.74
C VAL A 963 -40.23 -15.85 -16.77
N ASP A 964 -39.61 -16.02 -15.60
CA ASP A 964 -38.16 -16.18 -15.47
C ASP A 964 -37.75 -17.65 -15.38
N VAL A 965 -36.65 -18.02 -16.04
CA VAL A 965 -36.04 -19.35 -15.95
C VAL A 965 -34.52 -19.25 -15.97
N LEU A 966 -33.81 -19.97 -15.11
CA LEU A 966 -32.34 -20.00 -15.13
C LEU A 966 -31.83 -20.79 -16.35
N GLU A 967 -30.70 -20.38 -16.92
CA GLU A 967 -30.15 -21.06 -18.11
C GLU A 967 -29.66 -22.50 -17.85
N ASN A 968 -29.30 -22.83 -16.61
CA ASN A 968 -28.80 -24.15 -16.23
C ASN A 968 -29.90 -25.20 -15.97
N VAL A 969 -31.17 -24.88 -16.23
CA VAL A 969 -32.27 -25.83 -16.02
C VAL A 969 -32.17 -27.02 -16.99
N PRO A 970 -32.52 -28.24 -16.54
CA PRO A 970 -32.45 -29.42 -17.39
C PRO A 970 -33.56 -29.43 -18.45
N VAL A 971 -33.27 -30.07 -19.59
CA VAL A 971 -34.26 -30.39 -20.63
C VAL A 971 -35.47 -31.11 -20.00
N GLY A 972 -36.68 -30.65 -20.33
CA GLY A 972 -37.94 -31.15 -19.82
C GLY A 972 -38.50 -30.36 -18.61
N HIS A 973 -37.73 -29.39 -18.08
CA HIS A 973 -38.20 -28.47 -17.06
C HIS A 973 -39.44 -27.70 -17.53
N ILE A 974 -40.44 -27.55 -16.66
CA ILE A 974 -41.66 -26.81 -16.94
C ILE A 974 -41.41 -25.36 -16.55
N VAL A 975 -41.46 -24.44 -17.51
CA VAL A 975 -41.29 -22.99 -17.27
C VAL A 975 -42.60 -22.38 -16.78
N PHE A 976 -43.69 -22.65 -17.47
CA PHE A 976 -45.00 -22.10 -17.16
C PHE A 976 -46.12 -22.98 -17.72
N SER A 977 -47.29 -22.95 -17.08
CA SER A 977 -48.48 -23.69 -17.54
C SER A 977 -49.65 -22.73 -17.69
N PRO A 978 -49.86 -22.13 -18.88
CA PRO A 978 -51.05 -21.32 -19.14
C PRO A 978 -52.30 -22.19 -19.09
N SER A 979 -53.38 -21.65 -18.53
CA SER A 979 -54.69 -22.28 -18.49
C SER A 979 -55.68 -21.45 -19.30
N ALA A 980 -56.39 -22.11 -20.20
CA ALA A 980 -57.56 -21.55 -20.88
C ALA A 980 -58.84 -22.22 -20.36
N SER A 981 -59.96 -21.50 -20.42
CA SER A 981 -61.30 -21.99 -20.12
C SER A 981 -62.23 -21.72 -21.29
N ASP A 982 -63.17 -22.60 -21.53
CA ASP A 982 -64.21 -22.45 -22.55
C ASP A 982 -65.57 -22.50 -21.85
N ALA A 983 -66.50 -21.64 -22.27
CA ALA A 983 -67.81 -21.49 -21.63
C ALA A 983 -68.82 -22.56 -22.10
N ASP A 984 -68.56 -23.19 -23.25
CA ASP A 984 -69.43 -24.22 -23.82
C ASP A 984 -69.35 -25.52 -22.99
N VAL A 985 -70.00 -26.61 -23.40
CA VAL A 985 -69.88 -27.92 -22.70
C VAL A 985 -69.55 -29.08 -23.64
N GLY A 986 -68.89 -30.09 -23.08
CA GLY A 986 -68.59 -31.32 -23.78
C GLY A 986 -67.43 -31.10 -24.75
N GLU A 987 -67.54 -31.57 -25.98
CA GLU A 987 -66.46 -31.41 -26.98
C GLU A 987 -66.23 -29.93 -27.36
N ASN A 988 -67.27 -29.09 -27.26
CA ASN A 988 -67.17 -27.65 -27.53
C ASN A 988 -66.33 -26.92 -26.46
N ALA A 989 -66.15 -27.51 -25.27
CA ALA A 989 -65.25 -26.98 -24.23
C ALA A 989 -64.03 -27.86 -23.91
N ASP A 990 -63.77 -28.91 -24.69
CA ASP A 990 -62.62 -29.79 -24.48
C ASP A 990 -61.37 -29.24 -25.20
N ILE A 991 -60.51 -28.57 -24.42
CA ILE A 991 -59.38 -27.78 -24.94
C ILE A 991 -58.14 -28.66 -25.20
N VAL A 992 -57.52 -28.46 -26.37
CA VAL A 992 -56.19 -29.00 -26.72
C VAL A 992 -55.21 -27.85 -26.91
N TYR A 993 -54.03 -27.97 -26.29
CA TYR A 993 -52.98 -26.95 -26.39
C TYR A 993 -51.96 -27.30 -27.48
N SER A 994 -51.37 -26.27 -28.09
CA SER A 994 -50.26 -26.43 -29.03
C SER A 994 -49.38 -25.17 -29.08
N ARG A 995 -48.20 -25.29 -29.69
CA ARG A 995 -47.31 -24.15 -29.96
C ARG A 995 -47.67 -23.58 -31.33
N ALA A 996 -48.23 -22.38 -31.37
CA ALA A 996 -48.55 -21.68 -32.62
C ALA A 996 -47.31 -21.03 -33.24
N GLU A 997 -46.53 -20.29 -32.43
CA GLU A 997 -45.31 -19.59 -32.84
C GLU A 997 -44.27 -19.63 -31.71
N GLY A 998 -43.02 -19.30 -32.03
CA GLY A 998 -41.91 -19.27 -31.06
C GLY A 998 -40.78 -20.25 -31.37
N ASP A 999 -39.75 -20.22 -30.52
CA ASP A 999 -38.51 -20.98 -30.69
C ASP A 999 -38.67 -22.50 -30.40
N ASP A 1000 -37.92 -23.33 -31.12
CA ASP A 1000 -37.90 -24.79 -30.99
C ASP A 1000 -37.23 -25.27 -29.67
N THR A 1001 -36.58 -24.34 -28.97
CA THR A 1001 -36.04 -24.51 -27.61
C THR A 1001 -37.13 -24.81 -26.57
N PHE A 1002 -38.41 -24.53 -26.87
CA PHE A 1002 -39.54 -24.82 -25.99
C PHE A 1002 -40.59 -25.69 -26.68
N THR A 1003 -41.28 -26.52 -25.90
CA THR A 1003 -42.40 -27.37 -26.37
C THR A 1003 -43.62 -27.14 -25.50
N VAL A 1004 -44.82 -27.32 -26.03
CA VAL A 1004 -46.08 -27.17 -25.30
C VAL A 1004 -46.72 -28.54 -25.15
N ASP A 1005 -47.06 -28.90 -23.91
CA ASP A 1005 -47.80 -30.13 -23.62
C ASP A 1005 -49.27 -30.01 -24.05
N PRO A 1006 -49.80 -30.94 -24.87
CA PRO A 1006 -51.11 -30.78 -25.49
C PRO A 1006 -52.29 -30.98 -24.55
N GLU A 1007 -52.10 -31.62 -23.39
CA GLU A 1007 -53.16 -31.84 -22.41
C GLU A 1007 -53.17 -30.76 -21.32
N THR A 1008 -51.99 -30.28 -20.93
CA THR A 1008 -51.82 -29.40 -19.77
C THR A 1008 -51.43 -27.96 -20.11
N GLY A 1009 -51.09 -27.67 -21.37
CA GLY A 1009 -50.58 -26.37 -21.79
C GLY A 1009 -49.14 -26.08 -21.34
N ALA A 1010 -48.52 -26.95 -20.55
CA ALA A 1010 -47.21 -26.73 -19.94
C ALA A 1010 -46.11 -26.48 -20.99
N VAL A 1011 -45.49 -25.30 -20.92
CA VAL A 1011 -44.32 -24.90 -21.70
C VAL A 1011 -43.07 -25.53 -21.08
N ARG A 1012 -42.40 -26.41 -21.81
CA ARG A 1012 -41.21 -27.15 -21.36
C ARG A 1012 -39.99 -26.82 -22.18
N VAL A 1013 -38.84 -26.78 -21.52
CA VAL A 1013 -37.53 -26.67 -22.17
C VAL A 1013 -37.24 -27.94 -22.99
N ASN A 1014 -36.87 -27.79 -24.26
CA ASN A 1014 -36.59 -28.85 -25.24
C ASN A 1014 -35.14 -28.83 -25.76
N GLY A 1015 -34.33 -27.87 -25.29
CA GLY A 1015 -32.90 -27.74 -25.59
C GLY A 1015 -32.12 -27.22 -24.38
N THR A 1016 -30.87 -26.79 -24.58
CA THR A 1016 -30.13 -26.04 -23.55
C THR A 1016 -30.47 -24.56 -23.67
N LEU A 1017 -30.63 -23.88 -22.54
CA LEU A 1017 -30.70 -22.42 -22.49
C LEU A 1017 -29.29 -21.87 -22.28
N ASP A 1018 -29.04 -20.70 -22.85
CA ASP A 1018 -27.76 -19.97 -22.81
C ASP A 1018 -28.13 -18.49 -22.91
N ARG A 1019 -28.00 -17.78 -21.79
CA ARG A 1019 -28.43 -16.39 -21.68
C ARG A 1019 -27.54 -15.49 -22.53
N GLU A 1020 -26.24 -15.76 -22.59
CA GLU A 1020 -25.28 -15.00 -23.40
C GLU A 1020 -25.61 -15.06 -24.89
N ALA A 1021 -26.25 -16.15 -25.34
CA ALA A 1021 -26.79 -16.26 -26.69
C ALA A 1021 -28.14 -15.55 -26.87
N ALA A 1022 -29.09 -15.75 -25.95
CA ALA A 1022 -30.39 -15.10 -25.97
C ALA A 1022 -30.97 -14.97 -24.54
N ASP A 1023 -31.17 -13.73 -24.10
CA ASP A 1023 -31.72 -13.41 -22.78
C ASP A 1023 -33.26 -13.52 -22.72
N ARG A 1024 -33.92 -13.62 -23.89
CA ARG A 1024 -35.38 -13.68 -24.01
C ARG A 1024 -35.83 -14.61 -25.10
N HIS A 1025 -36.87 -15.38 -24.81
CA HIS A 1025 -37.58 -16.21 -25.78
C HIS A 1025 -39.07 -15.91 -25.77
N LEU A 1026 -39.69 -16.02 -26.94
CA LEU A 1026 -41.13 -15.85 -27.10
C LEU A 1026 -41.76 -17.17 -27.54
N VAL A 1027 -42.79 -17.60 -26.83
CA VAL A 1027 -43.58 -18.79 -27.16
C VAL A 1027 -45.05 -18.40 -27.22
N VAL A 1028 -45.69 -18.57 -28.37
CA VAL A 1028 -47.13 -18.36 -28.52
C VAL A 1028 -47.84 -19.70 -28.35
N VAL A 1029 -48.60 -19.81 -27.27
CA VAL A 1029 -49.41 -20.99 -26.96
C VAL A 1029 -50.80 -20.79 -27.53
N GLN A 1030 -51.30 -21.77 -28.25
CA GLN A 1030 -52.65 -21.81 -28.80
C GLN A 1030 -53.49 -22.85 -28.06
N SER A 1031 -54.67 -22.47 -27.61
CA SER A 1031 -55.73 -23.37 -27.16
C SER A 1031 -56.75 -23.54 -28.29
N THR A 1032 -57.29 -24.73 -28.47
CA THR A 1032 -58.31 -25.02 -29.49
C THR A 1032 -59.30 -26.02 -28.92
N ASP A 1033 -60.59 -25.71 -28.99
CA ASP A 1033 -61.65 -26.64 -28.59
C ASP A 1033 -61.79 -27.80 -29.61
N LYS A 1034 -62.66 -28.77 -29.32
CA LYS A 1034 -63.00 -29.88 -30.24
C LYS A 1034 -64.35 -29.70 -30.92
N GLY A 1035 -64.92 -28.50 -30.91
CA GLY A 1035 -66.19 -28.19 -31.55
C GLY A 1035 -66.14 -28.25 -33.08
N ASP A 1036 -67.31 -28.15 -33.72
CA ASP A 1036 -67.45 -28.09 -35.19
C ASP A 1036 -68.29 -26.87 -35.61
N PRO A 1037 -67.68 -25.77 -36.10
CA PRO A 1037 -66.24 -25.60 -36.36
C PRO A 1037 -65.43 -25.39 -35.07
N PRO A 1038 -64.15 -25.81 -35.02
CA PRO A 1038 -63.32 -25.57 -33.84
C PRO A 1038 -62.90 -24.10 -33.75
N LEU A 1039 -62.93 -23.55 -32.54
CA LEU A 1039 -62.48 -22.19 -32.24
C LEU A 1039 -61.17 -22.24 -31.42
N SER A 1040 -60.40 -21.16 -31.51
CA SER A 1040 -59.05 -21.12 -30.92
C SER A 1040 -58.67 -19.71 -30.50
N SER A 1041 -57.90 -19.60 -29.43
CA SER A 1041 -57.22 -18.38 -29.03
C SER A 1041 -55.73 -18.61 -28.81
N THR A 1042 -54.98 -17.53 -28.65
CA THR A 1042 -53.53 -17.57 -28.45
C THR A 1042 -53.10 -16.66 -27.32
N VAL A 1043 -52.11 -17.09 -26.56
CA VAL A 1043 -51.43 -16.27 -25.53
C VAL A 1043 -49.93 -16.26 -25.76
N THR A 1044 -49.28 -15.13 -25.50
CA THR A 1044 -47.83 -15.00 -25.60
C THR A 1044 -47.18 -15.26 -24.24
N VAL A 1045 -46.22 -16.17 -24.18
CA VAL A 1045 -45.36 -16.38 -23.02
C VAL A 1045 -43.98 -15.80 -23.34
N LEU A 1046 -43.62 -14.71 -22.67
CA LEU A 1046 -42.31 -14.09 -22.76
C LEU A 1046 -41.42 -14.66 -21.64
N ILE A 1047 -40.41 -15.40 -22.04
CA ILE A 1047 -39.52 -16.12 -21.12
C ILE A 1047 -38.22 -15.32 -21.02
N HIS A 1048 -37.90 -14.84 -19.83
CA HIS A 1048 -36.63 -14.19 -19.51
C HIS A 1048 -35.67 -15.24 -18.94
N VAL A 1049 -34.46 -15.28 -19.48
CA VAL A 1049 -33.43 -16.23 -19.06
C VAL A 1049 -32.56 -15.57 -17.99
N GLY A 1050 -32.56 -16.14 -16.79
CA GLY A 1050 -31.71 -15.72 -15.68
C GLY A 1050 -30.31 -16.30 -15.77
N ASP A 1051 -29.34 -15.48 -15.38
CA ASP A 1051 -27.90 -15.73 -15.47
C ASP A 1051 -27.38 -16.73 -14.44
N VAL A 1052 -26.40 -17.54 -14.85
CA VAL A 1052 -25.61 -18.45 -14.02
C VAL A 1052 -24.14 -18.21 -14.34
N ASN A 1053 -23.26 -18.23 -13.33
CA ASN A 1053 -21.81 -18.01 -13.50
C ASN A 1053 -21.12 -19.16 -14.27
N ASP A 1054 -21.33 -19.25 -15.58
CA ASP A 1054 -20.86 -20.31 -16.46
C ASP A 1054 -19.88 -19.84 -17.53
N ASN A 1055 -19.58 -18.54 -17.58
CA ASN A 1055 -18.43 -17.96 -18.25
C ASN A 1055 -17.33 -17.61 -17.23
N SER A 1056 -16.13 -17.30 -17.71
CA SER A 1056 -15.02 -16.91 -16.86
C SER A 1056 -14.41 -15.66 -17.47
N PRO A 1057 -13.72 -14.81 -16.68
CA PRO A 1057 -13.11 -13.61 -17.23
C PRO A 1057 -12.11 -14.01 -18.31
N ILE A 1058 -12.14 -13.36 -19.48
CA ILE A 1058 -11.20 -13.62 -20.58
C ILE A 1058 -10.40 -12.36 -20.85
N PHE A 1059 -9.07 -12.44 -20.65
CA PHE A 1059 -8.17 -11.37 -21.05
C PHE A 1059 -8.16 -11.16 -22.57
N THR A 1060 -8.13 -9.90 -22.99
CA THR A 1060 -7.98 -9.51 -24.41
C THR A 1060 -6.69 -10.05 -25.04
N GLN A 1061 -5.67 -10.28 -24.21
CA GLN A 1061 -4.37 -10.83 -24.60
C GLN A 1061 -3.95 -11.88 -23.58
N GLY A 1062 -3.52 -13.06 -24.03
CA GLY A 1062 -2.94 -14.08 -23.15
C GLY A 1062 -1.53 -13.72 -22.65
N HIS A 1063 -0.89 -12.75 -23.30
CA HIS A 1063 0.42 -12.25 -22.95
C HIS A 1063 0.57 -10.78 -23.35
N TYR A 1064 0.85 -9.90 -22.38
CA TYR A 1064 1.10 -8.49 -22.60
C TYR A 1064 2.60 -8.25 -22.71
N ASN A 1065 3.05 -7.66 -23.82
CA ASN A 1065 4.45 -7.28 -24.05
C ASN A 1065 4.53 -5.76 -24.18
N ILE A 1066 5.23 -5.11 -23.26
CA ILE A 1066 5.42 -3.66 -23.30
C ILE A 1066 6.88 -3.29 -23.10
N SER A 1067 7.26 -2.16 -23.69
CA SER A 1067 8.57 -1.54 -23.51
C SER A 1067 8.42 -0.20 -22.81
N VAL A 1068 9.13 0.00 -21.71
CA VAL A 1068 9.12 1.26 -20.94
C VAL A 1068 10.54 1.83 -20.94
N PRO A 1069 10.75 3.11 -21.27
CA PRO A 1069 12.07 3.72 -21.11
C PRO A 1069 12.46 3.78 -19.64
N GLU A 1070 13.73 3.56 -19.34
CA GLU A 1070 14.25 3.85 -18.02
C GLU A 1070 14.18 5.35 -17.70
N ASN A 1071 14.28 5.67 -16.41
CA ASN A 1071 14.13 7.04 -15.89
C ASN A 1071 12.76 7.67 -16.21
N ASN A 1072 11.75 6.86 -16.57
CA ASN A 1072 10.41 7.35 -16.83
C ASN A 1072 9.74 7.83 -15.52
N ASP A 1073 9.24 9.07 -15.55
CA ASP A 1073 8.47 9.66 -14.45
C ASP A 1073 7.05 9.07 -14.38
N ASP A 1074 6.51 8.58 -15.50
CA ASP A 1074 5.20 7.95 -15.54
C ASP A 1074 5.25 6.55 -14.91
N LYS A 1075 4.52 6.41 -13.80
CA LYS A 1075 4.43 5.16 -13.04
C LYS A 1075 3.45 4.19 -13.66
N GLN A 1076 2.50 4.66 -14.46
CA GLN A 1076 1.56 3.78 -15.14
C GLN A 1076 2.26 3.07 -16.29
N VAL A 1077 2.20 1.73 -16.29
CA VAL A 1077 2.89 0.91 -17.30
C VAL A 1077 1.93 0.45 -18.38
N LEU A 1078 0.83 -0.21 -17.98
CA LEU A 1078 -0.18 -0.74 -18.89
C LEU A 1078 -1.51 -0.94 -18.18
N SER A 1079 -2.60 -1.12 -18.92
CA SER A 1079 -3.89 -1.58 -18.38
C SER A 1079 -4.22 -2.96 -18.95
N ALA A 1080 -4.37 -3.93 -18.06
CA ALA A 1080 -4.80 -5.27 -18.38
C ALA A 1080 -6.33 -5.28 -18.45
N ALA A 1081 -6.88 -5.82 -19.53
CA ALA A 1081 -8.33 -5.88 -19.73
C ALA A 1081 -8.78 -7.33 -19.90
N ALA A 1082 -9.68 -7.76 -19.04
CA ALA A 1082 -10.47 -8.97 -19.15
C ALA A 1082 -11.96 -8.63 -19.16
N ALA A 1083 -12.73 -9.42 -19.89
CA ALA A 1083 -14.18 -9.31 -19.96
C ALA A 1083 -14.80 -10.66 -19.60
N ASP A 1084 -15.85 -10.61 -18.81
CA ASP A 1084 -16.73 -11.75 -18.57
C ASP A 1084 -18.06 -11.50 -19.30
N SER A 1085 -18.68 -12.55 -19.83
CA SER A 1085 -19.92 -12.46 -20.60
C SER A 1085 -21.17 -12.55 -19.73
N ASP A 1086 -21.01 -13.01 -18.49
CA ASP A 1086 -22.08 -13.08 -17.50
C ASP A 1086 -22.52 -11.67 -17.05
N ILE A 1087 -23.69 -11.53 -16.42
CA ILE A 1087 -24.23 -10.23 -15.98
C ILE A 1087 -24.00 -10.00 -14.48
N GLY A 1088 -24.02 -8.73 -14.05
CA GLY A 1088 -24.01 -8.37 -12.64
C GLY A 1088 -22.73 -8.81 -11.92
N THR A 1089 -22.86 -9.48 -10.77
CA THR A 1089 -21.71 -9.96 -9.98
C THR A 1089 -20.95 -11.09 -10.65
N ASN A 1090 -21.63 -11.96 -11.40
CA ASN A 1090 -21.02 -13.04 -12.18
C ASN A 1090 -20.17 -12.45 -13.33
N GLY A 1091 -20.58 -11.31 -13.89
CA GLY A 1091 -19.79 -10.58 -14.89
C GLY A 1091 -18.71 -9.64 -14.34
N ARG A 1092 -18.66 -9.40 -13.03
CA ARG A 1092 -17.83 -8.32 -12.44
C ARG A 1092 -16.40 -8.79 -12.20
N VAL A 1093 -15.51 -8.37 -13.09
CA VAL A 1093 -14.08 -8.71 -13.03
C VAL A 1093 -13.32 -7.88 -11.99
N ARG A 1094 -12.54 -8.56 -11.15
CA ARG A 1094 -11.52 -8.00 -10.26
C ARG A 1094 -10.12 -8.50 -10.63
N TYR A 1095 -9.13 -7.62 -10.57
CA TYR A 1095 -7.76 -7.92 -10.97
C TYR A 1095 -6.81 -8.04 -9.78
N TYR A 1096 -5.89 -9.00 -9.86
CA TYR A 1096 -4.85 -9.25 -8.87
C TYR A 1096 -3.50 -9.51 -9.55
N LEU A 1097 -2.41 -9.10 -8.91
CA LEU A 1097 -1.06 -9.45 -9.36
C LEU A 1097 -0.54 -10.66 -8.58
N MET A 1098 0.14 -11.57 -9.29
CA MET A 1098 0.85 -12.68 -8.68
C MET A 1098 2.36 -12.49 -8.80
N ALA A 1099 3.05 -12.52 -7.66
CA ALA A 1099 4.51 -12.42 -7.54
C ALA A 1099 5.12 -11.15 -8.19
N ALA A 1100 4.51 -9.99 -7.93
CA ALA A 1100 4.90 -8.70 -8.50
C ALA A 1100 4.92 -7.58 -7.44
N ASP A 1101 5.67 -7.76 -6.36
CA ASP A 1101 5.68 -6.85 -5.19
C ASP A 1101 6.08 -5.39 -5.52
N ASN A 1102 6.73 -5.19 -6.67
CA ASN A 1102 7.16 -3.88 -7.15
C ASN A 1102 6.11 -3.17 -8.04
N PHE A 1103 4.94 -3.78 -8.22
CA PHE A 1103 3.86 -3.26 -9.04
C PHE A 1103 2.55 -3.25 -8.25
N THR A 1104 1.71 -2.26 -8.52
CA THR A 1104 0.32 -2.22 -8.03
C THR A 1104 -0.63 -2.41 -9.20
N ILE A 1105 -1.82 -2.94 -8.92
CA ILE A 1105 -2.91 -3.03 -9.91
C ILE A 1105 -4.18 -2.43 -9.34
N GLY A 1106 -4.89 -1.64 -10.14
CA GLY A 1106 -6.24 -1.21 -9.80
C GLY A 1106 -7.22 -2.38 -9.89
N GLU A 1107 -7.82 -2.77 -8.76
CA GLU A 1107 -8.65 -3.97 -8.64
C GLU A 1107 -9.81 -4.01 -9.66
N LEU A 1108 -10.38 -2.86 -10.05
CA LEU A 1108 -11.47 -2.78 -11.02
C LEU A 1108 -11.08 -2.17 -12.38
N THR A 1109 -9.90 -1.59 -12.49
CA THR A 1109 -9.43 -0.91 -13.72
C THR A 1109 -8.40 -1.75 -14.50
N GLY A 1110 -7.76 -2.70 -13.82
CA GLY A 1110 -6.65 -3.48 -14.37
C GLY A 1110 -5.41 -2.64 -14.68
N GLU A 1111 -5.36 -1.39 -14.21
CA GLU A 1111 -4.23 -0.49 -14.41
C GLU A 1111 -3.03 -0.93 -13.57
N ILE A 1112 -1.92 -1.25 -14.21
CA ILE A 1112 -0.69 -1.69 -13.58
C ILE A 1112 0.30 -0.52 -13.53
N SER A 1113 0.74 -0.20 -12.32
CA SER A 1113 1.68 0.89 -12.04
C SER A 1113 2.90 0.41 -11.27
N ALA A 1114 4.07 0.94 -11.60
CA ALA A 1114 5.32 0.67 -10.89
C ALA A 1114 5.39 1.52 -9.61
N THR A 1115 5.85 0.94 -8.50
CA THR A 1115 6.10 1.68 -7.24
C THR A 1115 7.51 2.29 -7.18
N PHE A 1116 8.29 2.10 -8.24
CA PHE A 1116 9.71 2.47 -8.36
C PHE A 1116 9.97 3.13 -9.73
N THR A 1117 11.16 3.67 -9.93
CA THR A 1117 11.62 4.18 -11.24
C THR A 1117 12.40 3.10 -11.97
N PHE A 1118 12.10 2.88 -13.26
CA PHE A 1118 12.83 1.90 -14.07
C PHE A 1118 14.29 2.33 -14.27
N ASP A 1119 15.21 1.42 -14.04
CA ASP A 1119 16.65 1.53 -14.30
C ASP A 1119 17.08 0.23 -14.99
N ARG A 1120 17.51 0.35 -16.24
CA ARG A 1120 17.77 -0.79 -17.13
C ARG A 1120 19.08 -1.48 -16.77
N GLU A 1121 20.06 -0.73 -16.30
CA GLU A 1121 21.38 -1.22 -15.87
C GLU A 1121 21.23 -2.12 -14.65
N SER A 1122 20.23 -1.86 -13.81
CA SER A 1122 19.82 -2.73 -12.71
C SER A 1122 19.00 -3.93 -13.19
N VAL A 1123 17.84 -3.69 -13.83
CA VAL A 1123 16.92 -4.76 -14.28
C VAL A 1123 16.34 -4.42 -15.64
N SER A 1124 16.74 -5.18 -16.66
CA SER A 1124 16.33 -4.94 -18.05
C SER A 1124 14.95 -5.49 -18.41
N SER A 1125 14.32 -6.33 -17.58
CA SER A 1125 12.96 -6.83 -17.83
C SER A 1125 12.26 -7.39 -16.59
N TYR A 1126 10.94 -7.27 -16.55
CA TYR A 1126 10.07 -7.82 -15.50
C TYR A 1126 9.04 -8.77 -16.12
N ASN A 1127 8.83 -9.92 -15.48
CA ASN A 1127 7.82 -10.91 -15.87
C ASN A 1127 6.98 -11.29 -14.66
N PHE A 1128 5.66 -11.16 -14.77
CA PHE A 1128 4.71 -11.58 -13.73
C PHE A 1128 3.37 -11.95 -14.34
N THR A 1129 2.44 -12.42 -13.50
CA THR A 1129 1.12 -12.87 -13.95
C THR A 1129 0.05 -11.96 -13.36
N VAL A 1130 -0.89 -11.52 -14.21
CA VAL A 1130 -2.11 -10.85 -13.78
C VAL A 1130 -3.26 -11.86 -13.78
N LEU A 1131 -4.04 -11.87 -12.70
CA LEU A 1131 -5.22 -12.72 -12.50
C LEU A 1131 -6.47 -11.84 -12.62
N ALA A 1132 -7.48 -12.31 -13.34
CA ALA A 1132 -8.82 -11.74 -13.36
C ALA A 1132 -9.79 -12.75 -12.72
N VAL A 1133 -10.61 -12.31 -11.77
CA VAL A 1133 -11.55 -13.14 -11.01
C VAL A 1133 -12.93 -12.48 -11.04
N ASP A 1134 -13.97 -13.24 -11.34
CA ASP A 1134 -15.35 -12.74 -11.24
C ASP A 1134 -15.86 -12.70 -9.79
N GLY A 1135 -17.02 -12.10 -9.59
CA GLY A 1135 -17.70 -12.03 -8.28
C GLY A 1135 -18.75 -13.11 -8.07
N GLY A 1136 -18.80 -14.17 -8.90
CA GLY A 1136 -19.81 -15.22 -8.80
C GLY A 1136 -19.56 -16.23 -7.68
N ASP A 1137 -20.55 -17.08 -7.39
CA ASP A 1137 -20.45 -18.19 -6.43
C ASP A 1137 -20.79 -19.54 -7.11
N PRO A 1138 -19.82 -20.41 -7.39
CA PRO A 1138 -18.39 -20.26 -7.11
C PRO A 1138 -17.69 -19.25 -8.05
N PRO A 1139 -16.62 -18.58 -7.60
CA PRO A 1139 -15.90 -17.61 -8.43
C PRO A 1139 -15.07 -18.33 -9.49
N ARG A 1140 -15.01 -17.76 -10.69
CA ARG A 1140 -14.17 -18.26 -11.80
C ARG A 1140 -13.12 -17.21 -12.16
N SER A 1141 -12.05 -17.67 -12.81
CA SER A 1141 -10.86 -16.84 -13.01
C SER A 1141 -10.04 -17.24 -14.23
N SER A 1142 -9.26 -16.30 -14.74
CA SER A 1142 -8.22 -16.52 -15.73
C SER A 1142 -6.96 -15.74 -15.42
N ALA A 1143 -5.88 -16.08 -16.11
CA ALA A 1143 -4.58 -15.47 -15.92
C ALA A 1143 -3.94 -15.08 -17.27
N ALA A 1144 -3.19 -13.99 -17.28
CA ALA A 1144 -2.36 -13.57 -18.41
C ALA A 1144 -0.94 -13.24 -17.94
N GLU A 1145 0.04 -13.50 -18.79
CA GLU A 1145 1.44 -13.16 -18.51
C GLU A 1145 1.73 -11.71 -18.94
N VAL A 1146 2.52 -11.00 -18.15
CA VAL A 1146 2.96 -9.63 -18.42
C VAL A 1146 4.48 -9.62 -18.48
N SER A 1147 5.03 -9.18 -19.61
CA SER A 1147 6.45 -8.92 -19.78
C SER A 1147 6.70 -7.47 -20.11
N ILE A 1148 7.45 -6.81 -19.22
CA ILE A 1148 7.91 -5.45 -19.39
C ILE A 1148 9.39 -5.51 -19.75
N THR A 1149 9.76 -4.94 -20.89
CA THR A 1149 11.16 -4.73 -21.29
C THR A 1149 11.54 -3.29 -21.00
N VAL A 1150 12.61 -3.06 -20.25
CA VAL A 1150 13.10 -1.70 -20.02
C VAL A 1150 13.99 -1.30 -21.20
N THR A 1151 13.69 -0.17 -21.84
CA THR A 1151 14.50 0.35 -22.94
C THR A 1151 15.49 1.39 -22.46
N ASP A 1152 16.67 1.30 -23.02
CA ASP A 1152 17.85 2.09 -22.69
C ASP A 1152 17.71 3.59 -23.01
N VAL A 1153 18.19 4.43 -22.10
CA VAL A 1153 18.37 5.88 -22.23
C VAL A 1153 19.84 6.17 -21.93
N ASN A 1154 20.47 7.07 -22.68
CA ASN A 1154 21.90 7.38 -22.53
C ASN A 1154 22.18 8.19 -21.24
N ASP A 1155 22.05 7.56 -20.07
CA ASP A 1155 22.19 8.19 -18.76
C ASP A 1155 23.54 7.90 -18.09
N ASN A 1156 24.31 6.93 -18.58
CA ASN A 1156 25.70 6.70 -18.18
C ASN A 1156 26.68 7.38 -19.15
N SER A 1157 27.91 7.62 -18.67
CA SER A 1157 28.99 8.18 -19.50
C SER A 1157 30.14 7.18 -19.58
N PRO A 1158 30.92 7.14 -20.66
CA PRO A 1158 31.98 6.14 -20.79
C PRO A 1158 33.01 6.28 -19.65
N ALA A 1159 33.27 5.23 -18.91
CA ALA A 1159 34.23 5.23 -17.81
C ALA A 1159 35.53 4.54 -18.21
N PHE A 1160 36.67 5.22 -18.06
CA PHE A 1160 37.98 4.62 -18.31
C PHE A 1160 38.36 3.64 -17.19
N LEU A 1161 38.87 2.45 -17.55
CA LEU A 1161 39.27 1.42 -16.57
C LEU A 1161 40.41 1.85 -15.63
N ARG A 1162 41.15 2.92 -15.96
CA ARG A 1162 42.27 3.46 -15.17
C ARG A 1162 42.30 4.98 -15.30
N THR A 1163 42.48 5.69 -14.20
CA THR A 1163 42.61 7.15 -14.17
C THR A 1163 43.66 7.58 -13.14
N PRO A 1164 44.81 8.16 -13.52
CA PRO A 1164 45.37 8.31 -14.87
C PRO A 1164 46.04 7.03 -15.40
N TYR A 1165 46.20 6.92 -16.72
CA TYR A 1165 47.06 5.88 -17.31
C TYR A 1165 48.53 6.30 -17.17
N ARG A 1166 49.40 5.41 -16.66
CA ARG A 1166 50.83 5.67 -16.51
C ARG A 1166 51.65 4.64 -17.28
N GLU A 1167 52.49 5.08 -18.19
CA GLU A 1167 53.32 4.18 -19.00
C GLU A 1167 54.73 4.72 -19.25
N MET A 1168 55.68 3.80 -19.39
CA MET A 1168 57.08 4.12 -19.74
C MET A 1168 57.33 3.87 -21.22
N VAL A 1169 57.84 4.89 -21.93
CA VAL A 1169 58.09 4.81 -23.37
C VAL A 1169 59.55 5.13 -23.66
N PRO A 1170 60.32 4.21 -24.25
CA PRO A 1170 61.68 4.49 -24.70
C PRO A 1170 61.69 5.62 -25.74
N GLU A 1171 62.60 6.59 -25.63
CA GLU A 1171 62.66 7.73 -26.56
C GLU A 1171 63.12 7.33 -27.98
N ASP A 1172 63.76 6.18 -28.13
CA ASP A 1172 64.15 5.59 -29.42
C ASP A 1172 63.01 4.85 -30.12
N THR A 1173 61.80 4.84 -29.52
CA THR A 1173 60.60 4.24 -30.10
C THR A 1173 60.31 4.82 -31.49
N SER A 1174 60.22 3.94 -32.49
CA SER A 1174 59.95 4.34 -33.87
C SER A 1174 58.57 4.97 -34.04
N THR A 1175 58.41 5.86 -35.02
CA THR A 1175 57.11 6.45 -35.35
C THR A 1175 56.10 5.39 -35.78
N GLY A 1176 54.86 5.48 -35.31
CA GLY A 1176 53.76 4.55 -35.59
C GLY A 1176 53.70 3.32 -34.68
N THR A 1177 54.59 3.23 -33.67
CA THR A 1177 54.62 2.11 -32.72
C THR A 1177 53.50 2.26 -31.71
N SER A 1178 52.79 1.16 -31.43
CA SER A 1178 51.78 1.08 -30.37
C SER A 1178 52.47 1.11 -29.00
N VAL A 1179 52.02 2.02 -28.14
CA VAL A 1179 52.60 2.25 -26.82
C VAL A 1179 51.81 1.49 -25.78
N PHE A 1180 50.52 1.79 -25.66
CA PHE A 1180 49.59 1.14 -24.75
C PHE A 1180 48.15 1.38 -25.22
N THR A 1181 47.18 0.74 -24.57
CA THR A 1181 45.76 0.85 -24.89
C THR A 1181 45.04 1.53 -23.73
N VAL A 1182 44.27 2.58 -24.03
CA VAL A 1182 43.25 3.09 -23.11
C VAL A 1182 41.94 2.35 -23.38
N THR A 1183 41.30 1.88 -22.32
CA THR A 1183 40.01 1.19 -22.42
C THR A 1183 39.00 1.94 -21.57
N ALA A 1184 37.87 2.25 -22.17
CA ALA A 1184 36.67 2.75 -21.51
C ALA A 1184 35.49 1.83 -21.81
N THR A 1185 34.59 1.72 -20.85
CA THR A 1185 33.35 0.96 -20.93
C THR A 1185 32.20 1.88 -20.57
N ASP A 1186 31.09 1.74 -21.27
CA ASP A 1186 29.84 2.41 -20.94
C ASP A 1186 28.83 1.35 -20.45
N ALA A 1187 28.02 1.71 -19.46
CA ALA A 1187 27.07 0.80 -18.80
C ALA A 1187 25.77 0.67 -19.61
N ASP A 1188 25.45 1.67 -20.43
CA ASP A 1188 24.31 1.68 -21.34
C ASP A 1188 24.47 0.56 -22.39
N SER A 1189 23.46 0.28 -23.23
CA SER A 1189 23.65 -0.64 -24.37
C SER A 1189 23.24 -0.15 -25.74
N GLY A 1190 23.53 -0.96 -26.74
CA GLY A 1190 23.41 -0.56 -28.13
C GLY A 1190 24.40 0.56 -28.44
N GLU A 1191 23.91 1.61 -29.09
CA GLU A 1191 24.73 2.77 -29.47
C GLU A 1191 25.06 3.67 -28.25
N ASN A 1192 24.22 3.70 -27.22
CA ASN A 1192 24.47 4.43 -25.98
C ASN A 1192 25.64 3.77 -25.22
N GLY A 1193 25.73 2.43 -25.24
CA GLY A 1193 26.87 1.70 -24.67
C GLY A 1193 28.13 1.64 -25.55
N ALA A 1194 28.05 2.05 -26.82
CA ALA A 1194 29.13 1.86 -27.78
C ALA A 1194 30.20 2.95 -27.58
N VAL A 1195 31.45 2.56 -27.28
CA VAL A 1195 32.50 3.55 -26.98
C VAL A 1195 33.42 3.79 -28.19
N SER A 1196 33.68 5.07 -28.49
CA SER A 1196 34.75 5.53 -29.38
C SER A 1196 35.75 6.43 -28.66
N TYR A 1197 36.97 6.51 -29.21
CA TYR A 1197 38.06 7.30 -28.65
C TYR A 1197 38.43 8.46 -29.57
N GLN A 1198 38.72 9.61 -28.98
CA GLN A 1198 39.22 10.79 -29.68
C GLN A 1198 40.42 11.39 -28.96
N GLU A 1199 41.43 11.77 -29.74
CA GLU A 1199 42.57 12.55 -29.27
C GLU A 1199 42.12 13.99 -28.97
N ASN A 1200 42.42 14.47 -27.76
CA ASN A 1200 42.28 15.86 -27.40
C ASN A 1200 43.68 16.47 -27.32
N PRO A 1201 44.08 17.42 -28.21
CA PRO A 1201 45.43 17.97 -28.27
C PRO A 1201 45.91 18.76 -27.02
N GLY A 1202 45.24 18.62 -25.87
CA GLY A 1202 45.66 19.19 -24.59
C GLY A 1202 46.69 18.32 -23.89
N GLY A 1203 47.62 18.97 -23.19
CA GLY A 1203 48.74 18.33 -22.47
C GLY A 1203 50.09 18.58 -23.13
N ILE A 1204 51.17 18.48 -22.35
CA ILE A 1204 52.55 18.83 -22.75
C ILE A 1204 53.04 18.00 -23.96
N CYS A 1205 52.46 16.81 -24.18
CA CYS A 1205 52.83 15.90 -25.26
C CYS A 1205 51.67 15.51 -26.19
N GLY A 1206 50.54 16.22 -26.16
CA GLY A 1206 49.34 15.86 -26.93
C GLY A 1206 49.59 15.65 -28.43
N ASP A 1207 50.49 16.44 -29.03
CA ASP A 1207 50.84 16.35 -30.45
C ASP A 1207 51.76 15.17 -30.82
N LEU A 1208 52.32 14.47 -29.82
CA LEU A 1208 53.29 13.38 -30.03
C LEU A 1208 52.62 12.01 -30.23
N PHE A 1209 51.35 11.88 -29.89
CA PHE A 1209 50.61 10.62 -29.91
C PHE A 1209 49.32 10.74 -30.74
N LEU A 1210 48.81 9.60 -31.18
CA LEU A 1210 47.50 9.45 -31.83
C LEU A 1210 46.79 8.24 -31.25
N VAL A 1211 45.47 8.34 -31.08
CA VAL A 1211 44.65 7.24 -30.57
C VAL A 1211 43.86 6.60 -31.70
N ASP A 1212 43.81 5.26 -31.73
CA ASP A 1212 42.89 4.54 -32.59
C ASP A 1212 41.46 4.72 -32.07
N SER A 1213 40.58 5.25 -32.91
CA SER A 1213 39.22 5.63 -32.50
C SER A 1213 38.33 4.44 -32.11
N THR A 1214 38.70 3.22 -32.49
CA THR A 1214 37.92 2.00 -32.22
C THR A 1214 38.56 1.10 -31.17
N THR A 1215 39.89 1.05 -31.14
CA THR A 1215 40.60 0.13 -30.23
C THR A 1215 41.21 0.82 -29.02
N GLY A 1216 41.19 2.17 -28.95
CA GLY A 1216 41.81 2.93 -27.86
C GLY A 1216 43.35 2.82 -27.80
N VAL A 1217 43.99 2.30 -28.86
CA VAL A 1217 45.45 2.09 -28.88
C VAL A 1217 46.16 3.40 -29.16
N LEU A 1218 47.01 3.86 -28.24
CA LEU A 1218 47.89 5.01 -28.46
C LEU A 1218 49.13 4.61 -29.25
N ARG A 1219 49.45 5.39 -30.28
CA ARG A 1219 50.64 5.22 -31.12
C ARG A 1219 51.46 6.50 -31.19
N THR A 1220 52.77 6.37 -31.41
CA THR A 1220 53.65 7.52 -31.62
C THR A 1220 53.36 8.19 -32.99
N ARG A 1221 53.06 9.49 -32.99
CA ARG A 1221 52.78 10.29 -34.19
C ARG A 1221 54.05 10.77 -34.89
N GLN A 1222 55.11 10.99 -34.11
CA GLN A 1222 56.42 11.44 -34.58
C GLN A 1222 57.55 10.85 -33.74
N SER A 1223 58.81 11.15 -34.09
CA SER A 1223 59.99 10.68 -33.35
C SER A 1223 60.10 11.38 -31.98
N LEU A 1224 60.41 10.61 -30.94
CA LEU A 1224 60.55 11.11 -29.57
C LEU A 1224 62.00 11.57 -29.22
N LEU A 1225 62.96 11.46 -30.15
CA LEU A 1225 64.40 11.71 -29.93
C LEU A 1225 64.81 13.20 -29.80
N ARG A 1226 63.88 14.16 -29.89
CA ARG A 1226 64.19 15.60 -29.93
C ARG A 1226 63.34 16.46 -28.98
N ILE A 1227 62.77 15.83 -27.95
CA ILE A 1227 61.86 16.48 -27.00
C ILE A 1227 62.68 17.19 -25.89
N SER A 1228 62.22 18.34 -25.38
CA SER A 1228 62.96 19.09 -24.35
C SER A 1228 62.99 18.34 -23.00
N PRO A 1229 63.99 18.60 -22.13
CA PRO A 1229 64.08 17.94 -20.81
C PRO A 1229 62.83 18.15 -19.94
N THR A 1230 62.21 19.33 -20.02
CA THR A 1230 60.96 19.69 -19.33
C THR A 1230 59.73 18.95 -19.86
N GLU A 1231 59.66 18.71 -21.17
CA GLU A 1231 58.60 17.90 -21.78
C GLU A 1231 58.79 16.39 -21.51
N ARG A 1232 60.04 15.96 -21.28
CA ARG A 1232 60.40 14.57 -20.99
C ARG A 1232 59.93 14.09 -19.59
N GLU A 1233 59.96 14.98 -18.60
CA GLU A 1233 59.53 14.66 -17.22
C GLU A 1233 58.01 14.81 -16.99
N ASN A 1234 57.32 15.60 -17.82
CA ASN A 1234 55.90 15.94 -17.63
C ASN A 1234 55.04 15.61 -18.86
N CYS A 1235 55.35 14.53 -19.58
CA CYS A 1235 54.68 14.20 -20.83
C CYS A 1235 53.25 13.69 -20.57
N VAL A 1236 52.24 14.50 -20.90
CA VAL A 1236 50.81 14.15 -20.73
C VAL A 1236 50.09 14.25 -22.05
N ALA A 1237 49.27 13.24 -22.36
CA ALA A 1237 48.34 13.23 -23.48
C ALA A 1237 46.92 13.01 -22.96
N ASN A 1238 45.95 13.79 -23.45
CA ASN A 1238 44.55 13.65 -23.06
C ASN A 1238 43.77 12.83 -24.08
N VAL A 1239 43.07 11.80 -23.60
CA VAL A 1239 42.19 10.97 -24.43
C VAL A 1239 40.77 11.11 -23.94
N THR A 1240 39.83 11.29 -24.86
CA THR A 1240 38.40 11.38 -24.55
C THR A 1240 37.69 10.17 -25.12
N ALA A 1241 36.93 9.48 -24.28
CA ALA A 1241 35.98 8.47 -24.70
C ALA A 1241 34.60 9.10 -24.80
N TYR A 1242 33.84 8.73 -25.82
CA TYR A 1242 32.47 9.20 -26.03
C TYR A 1242 31.61 8.05 -26.53
N ASP A 1243 30.34 8.04 -26.12
CA ASP A 1243 29.35 7.08 -26.59
C ASP A 1243 28.80 7.45 -27.98
N HIS A 1244 27.85 6.68 -28.53
CA HIS A 1244 27.17 7.00 -29.80
C HIS A 1244 25.67 7.26 -29.58
N GLY A 1245 25.28 7.59 -28.35
CA GLY A 1245 23.92 7.96 -28.03
C GLY A 1245 23.50 9.28 -28.70
N PRO A 1246 22.18 9.55 -28.83
CA PRO A 1246 21.67 10.78 -29.41
C PRO A 1246 22.13 12.03 -28.65
N ASP A 1247 22.28 11.93 -27.34
CA ASP A 1247 22.89 12.94 -26.46
C ASP A 1247 24.25 12.44 -25.97
N GLN A 1248 25.25 12.61 -26.83
CA GLN A 1248 26.58 12.04 -26.64
C GLN A 1248 27.24 12.45 -25.32
N LYS A 1249 27.46 11.49 -24.42
CA LYS A 1249 28.21 11.68 -23.17
C LYS A 1249 29.67 11.33 -23.40
N ARG A 1250 30.53 11.96 -22.60
CA ARG A 1250 31.98 11.89 -22.79
C ARG A 1250 32.74 12.02 -21.48
N THR A 1251 33.84 11.30 -21.39
CA THR A 1251 34.78 11.35 -20.26
C THR A 1251 36.18 11.52 -20.82
N ALA A 1252 37.03 12.29 -20.14
CA ALA A 1252 38.42 12.48 -20.51
C ALA A 1252 39.35 11.88 -19.46
N VAL A 1253 40.47 11.31 -19.89
CA VAL A 1253 41.53 10.81 -19.02
C VAL A 1253 42.90 11.36 -19.43
N GLU A 1254 43.74 11.63 -18.42
CA GLU A 1254 45.15 11.92 -18.61
C GLU A 1254 45.95 10.62 -18.76
N ALA A 1255 46.72 10.52 -19.84
CA ALA A 1255 47.78 9.53 -20.00
C ALA A 1255 49.14 10.17 -19.70
N ARG A 1256 49.72 9.85 -18.55
CA ARG A 1256 51.04 10.31 -18.11
C ARG A 1256 52.11 9.36 -18.61
N LEU A 1257 52.97 9.85 -19.50
CA LEU A 1257 53.99 9.08 -20.18
C LEU A 1257 55.35 9.48 -19.59
N ARG A 1258 56.14 8.51 -19.15
CA ARG A 1258 57.50 8.75 -18.72
C ARG A 1258 58.44 8.31 -19.84
N LEU A 1259 59.10 9.28 -20.47
CA LEU A 1259 60.02 9.01 -21.57
C LEU A 1259 61.39 8.62 -21.00
N THR A 1260 61.86 7.41 -21.32
CA THR A 1260 63.14 6.87 -20.82
C THR A 1260 64.21 6.86 -21.91
N LEU A 1261 65.43 7.21 -21.53
CA LEU A 1261 66.64 7.20 -22.38
C LEU A 1261 67.04 5.79 -22.83
#